data_AF-F0Y7D7-F1
#
_entry.id   AF-F0Y7D7-F1
#
_cell.length_a   1.000
_cell.length_b   1.000
_cell.length_c   1.000
_cell.angle_alpha   90.00
_cell.angle_beta   90.00
_cell.angle_gamma   90.00
#
_symmetry.space_group_name_H-M   'P 1'
#
loop_
_entity.id
_entity.type
_entity.pdbx_description
1 polymer ?
#
loop_
_entity_poly.entity_id
_entity_poly.type
_entity_poly.pdbx_seq_one_letter_code
_entity_poly.pdbx_strand_id
1 'polypeptide(L)'
;MLGLRSALRSTARGAALVSPPRSLSTLPSSFEEMERLDPGGAAYARSVKKLGKLLGAQMVQHGDAAQVAVVERLRHQARRWRDALHAGAENEAADRFATMAAEVATLKPAALRDVARAFAHFLALSNAAEQDQRVRHLATQRLGGSALFPEKRDSCAGVVAGLLDEGVAPAAVVDALLAQKTEIVLTAHPTEVHRRTLLAKHRRVAELLCQLDAFPAGSYEVGQLETELRGVVSALWGSDELRRAKPSPQKEARGGLAVVETSLWEAVPAFLRKLDATLAQHGGALPLDASPVALASWMGGDRDGNPNVDAAVTRSVVAAQRRKGASLLIVELDALRLDLSVTGASDAVVALAKTFAGDEPVREPYKAVCDGFIGRLRATIRWADGALDEAEWPTASRNSLASRVGRTAKVDPPATEPLFDATELAAALRAMHASLEAQGYGELASGRLVDAIRRVNAFGLQLCPLDVRQESTRHANAVDALRAFAGVGARGSYAALDDDAKIAWLADELETGRPLLRRGDFEKLVDGDFVEDAVDRDVLKTCAYVAEAPPDTFGAYVISQATSAADVLAVELLLHEAGAASDRSNCTRVVPLFETLDDLNNGPASLRRLFSSPGYLDRCGRKQEIMVGYSDSAKDAGRLAAWWAQYEGQEKMLAVCDEFGVEATFFHGKGGTVGRGGNPETYRAILAHPPNTIDGRFRVTEQGEMIAFNFGEPRVAERTLDIFSAAVLRDKLGDASDRAVKPEWRATMAKLSETSCAAYRALVREDADFVPYFRKATPELELAALNVGSRPAKRNPKGGVESLRAIPWIFAWTQTRLGLPAWLGIGDAFAAADGAELRAMYEEWPWFKTNVDLIETLLAKLEPEIAKHYDAVLVGGGEPRLAALGDRLRGALANTTDEVLAVSGRGAPAEGNELLMRALKLRNPYVDVLNVLQVECLRRIRAADDGEAKDDDALDLDDALLICINGIAAGMQNPPREPRRPPSPAPPSPAAPPALRAEVGVAAAGPAGALAVARGGARFVEVRAESAGALVACLGAVRGLGVMTHVHLRPRGGWRLSAWGAAALRVDVALARQHGASTVVVGPLDDCGFLDLPLVAELAEAARPARVAICRESFDASPDPAHGLRALANAGVDAVYSSGGAARARDGADALRTLVAAGNEARVAVMVCRVAADDVPPLVDATGAFFFVLDDDAEGGVAG
;
A
#
# COMPACT_ATOMS: atom_id res chain seq x y z
N MET A 1 23.14 -15.46 57.40
CA MET A 1 23.51 -16.09 56.12
C MET A 1 22.75 -17.41 55.83
N LEU A 2 21.46 -17.55 56.21
CA LEU A 2 20.61 -18.69 55.77
C LEU A 2 19.10 -18.37 55.65
N GLY A 3 18.67 -17.12 55.88
CA GLY A 3 17.25 -16.70 55.78
C GLY A 3 16.86 -15.91 54.52
N LEU A 4 17.82 -15.57 53.65
CA LEU A 4 17.57 -14.74 52.45
C LEU A 4 17.33 -15.55 51.16
N ARG A 5 17.31 -16.89 51.23
CA ARG A 5 17.19 -17.76 50.05
C ARG A 5 15.76 -18.25 49.74
N SER A 6 14.77 -18.07 50.63
CA SER A 6 13.38 -18.50 50.35
C SER A 6 12.45 -17.38 49.85
N ALA A 7 12.71 -16.11 50.20
CA ALA A 7 11.87 -14.99 49.74
C ALA A 7 12.11 -14.58 48.27
N LEU A 8 13.25 -14.95 47.69
CA LEU A 8 13.58 -14.65 46.28
C LEU A 8 13.07 -15.72 45.29
N ARG A 9 12.32 -16.74 45.73
CA ARG A 9 11.78 -17.80 44.86
C ARG A 9 10.29 -17.71 44.58
N SER A 10 9.52 -16.81 45.21
CA SER A 10 8.08 -16.68 44.96
C SER A 10 7.66 -15.45 44.13
N THR A 11 8.54 -14.45 43.94
CA THR A 11 8.25 -13.25 43.13
C THR A 11 8.71 -13.33 41.67
N ALA A 12 9.37 -14.43 41.26
CA ALA A 12 9.88 -14.64 39.90
C ALA A 12 8.92 -15.42 38.96
N ARG A 13 7.61 -15.44 39.23
CA ARG A 13 6.61 -16.15 38.42
C ARG A 13 5.48 -15.29 37.83
N GLY A 14 5.60 -13.96 37.86
CA GLY A 14 4.57 -13.05 37.32
C GLY A 14 5.04 -12.04 36.25
N ALA A 15 6.34 -11.99 35.94
CA ALA A 15 6.91 -11.01 35.01
C ALA A 15 8.06 -11.61 34.20
N ALA A 16 7.72 -12.41 33.19
CA ALA A 16 8.65 -12.80 32.13
C ALA A 16 7.81 -13.15 30.90
N LEU A 17 7.84 -12.26 29.89
CA LEU A 17 7.42 -12.35 28.48
C LEU A 17 7.25 -10.87 28.07
N VAL A 18 8.24 -10.12 27.61
CA VAL A 18 9.17 -10.35 26.49
C VAL A 18 10.45 -9.57 26.80
N SER A 19 11.59 -10.26 26.91
CA SER A 19 12.90 -9.59 26.78
C SER A 19 13.20 -9.40 25.29
N PRO A 20 13.78 -8.28 24.87
CA PRO A 20 14.16 -8.10 23.46
C PRO A 20 15.24 -9.15 23.11
N PRO A 21 15.22 -9.72 21.89
CA PRO A 21 16.29 -10.61 21.48
C PRO A 21 17.59 -9.81 21.42
N ARG A 22 18.57 -10.18 22.26
CA ARG A 22 19.96 -9.77 22.11
C ARG A 22 20.66 -10.73 21.15
N SER A 23 20.83 -10.31 19.90
CA SER A 23 22.13 -10.27 19.20
C SER A 23 22.03 -9.31 18.01
N LEU A 24 22.65 -8.14 18.15
CA LEU A 24 22.58 -6.98 17.28
C LEU A 24 23.69 -6.98 16.19
N SER A 25 24.06 -8.11 15.59
CA SER A 25 25.30 -8.16 14.78
C SER A 25 25.28 -9.01 13.50
N THR A 26 24.13 -9.36 12.93
CA THR A 26 24.08 -10.03 11.62
C THR A 26 22.85 -9.61 10.86
N LEU A 27 22.85 -8.39 10.33
CA LEU A 27 21.81 -7.95 9.41
C LEU A 27 22.44 -7.31 8.17
N PRO A 28 22.03 -7.75 6.96
CA PRO A 28 22.64 -7.37 5.70
C PRO A 28 22.38 -5.90 5.36
N SER A 29 23.34 -5.23 4.73
CA SER A 29 23.35 -3.76 4.56
C SER A 29 22.96 -3.28 3.16
N SER A 30 22.49 -4.17 2.29
CA SER A 30 22.13 -3.83 0.90
C SER A 30 20.87 -4.56 0.41
N PHE A 31 20.17 -3.94 -0.54
CA PHE A 31 18.94 -4.47 -1.17
C PHE A 31 19.19 -5.81 -1.90
N GLU A 32 20.40 -6.05 -2.43
CA GLU A 32 20.81 -7.34 -3.03
C GLU A 32 20.98 -8.47 -1.98
N GLU A 33 21.38 -8.15 -0.75
CA GLU A 33 21.43 -9.13 0.33
C GLU A 33 20.05 -9.40 0.96
N MET A 34 19.11 -8.45 0.85
CA MET A 34 17.70 -8.64 1.25
C MET A 34 16.95 -9.55 0.28
N GLU A 35 17.28 -9.52 -1.01
CA GLU A 35 16.75 -10.44 -2.03
C GLU A 35 17.26 -11.87 -1.82
N ARG A 36 18.46 -12.04 -1.23
CA ARG A 36 19.01 -13.36 -0.85
C ARG A 36 18.29 -14.05 0.31
N LEU A 37 17.48 -13.33 1.10
CA LEU A 37 16.69 -13.91 2.21
C LEU A 37 15.34 -14.49 1.74
N ASP A 38 14.85 -14.13 0.55
CA ASP A 38 13.72 -14.79 -0.14
C ASP A 38 13.90 -14.70 -1.67
N PRO A 39 14.90 -15.39 -2.23
CA PRO A 39 15.16 -15.33 -3.66
C PRO A 39 13.96 -15.96 -4.39
N GLY A 40 13.16 -15.13 -5.05
CA GLY A 40 12.06 -15.55 -5.93
C GLY A 40 10.66 -15.66 -5.33
N GLY A 41 10.38 -15.12 -4.14
CA GLY A 41 9.04 -15.20 -3.53
C GLY A 41 8.66 -16.60 -3.05
N ALA A 42 9.66 -17.39 -2.66
CA ALA A 42 9.48 -18.74 -2.17
C ALA A 42 8.68 -18.76 -0.86
N ALA A 43 8.81 -17.76 0.01
CA ALA A 43 7.99 -17.62 1.21
C ALA A 43 6.51 -17.45 0.89
N TYR A 44 6.18 -16.52 -0.02
CA TYR A 44 4.81 -16.31 -0.50
C TYR A 44 4.24 -17.58 -1.14
N ALA A 45 4.98 -18.22 -2.06
CA ALA A 45 4.57 -19.46 -2.70
C ALA A 45 4.37 -20.61 -1.69
N ARG A 46 5.20 -20.70 -0.66
CA ARG A 46 5.04 -21.66 0.45
C ARG A 46 3.76 -21.39 1.25
N SER A 47 3.50 -20.13 1.62
CA SER A 47 2.28 -19.74 2.34
C SER A 47 1.01 -20.05 1.52
N VAL A 48 0.99 -19.68 0.24
CA VAL A 48 -0.13 -20.00 -0.67
C VAL A 48 -0.32 -21.51 -0.79
N LYS A 49 0.76 -22.28 -0.97
CA LYS A 49 0.69 -23.75 -1.05
C LYS A 49 0.18 -24.37 0.25
N LYS A 50 0.59 -23.84 1.41
CA LYS A 50 0.13 -24.29 2.74
C LYS A 50 -1.37 -24.03 2.90
N LEU A 51 -1.82 -22.79 2.65
CA LEU A 51 -3.22 -22.41 2.73
C LEU A 51 -4.08 -23.22 1.76
N GLY A 52 -3.59 -23.45 0.53
CA GLY A 52 -4.29 -24.25 -0.45
C GLY A 52 -4.47 -25.72 -0.04
N LYS A 53 -3.45 -26.32 0.58
CA LYS A 53 -3.56 -27.68 1.16
C LYS A 53 -4.57 -27.73 2.31
N LEU A 54 -4.58 -26.72 3.18
CA LEU A 54 -5.54 -26.63 4.28
C LEU A 54 -6.96 -26.51 3.76
N LEU A 55 -7.21 -25.63 2.78
CA LEU A 55 -8.51 -25.47 2.16
C LEU A 55 -8.97 -26.77 1.48
N GLY A 56 -8.11 -27.41 0.69
CA GLY A 56 -8.41 -28.70 0.06
C GLY A 56 -8.77 -29.79 1.08
N ALA A 57 -8.06 -29.85 2.22
CA ALA A 57 -8.40 -30.77 3.30
C ALA A 57 -9.78 -30.48 3.91
N GLN A 58 -10.17 -29.21 4.06
CA GLN A 58 -11.50 -28.83 4.53
C GLN A 58 -12.60 -29.18 3.53
N MET A 59 -12.34 -29.01 2.22
CA MET A 59 -13.27 -29.43 1.18
C MET A 59 -13.50 -30.94 1.19
N VAL A 60 -12.45 -31.74 1.36
CA VAL A 60 -12.58 -33.22 1.48
C VAL A 60 -13.34 -33.62 2.76
N GLN A 61 -13.11 -32.90 3.87
CA GLN A 61 -13.72 -33.21 5.16
C GLN A 61 -15.21 -32.88 5.22
N HIS A 62 -15.65 -31.82 4.54
CA HIS A 62 -17.01 -31.28 4.64
C HIS A 62 -17.81 -31.37 3.33
N GLY A 63 -17.22 -31.88 2.25
CA GLY A 63 -17.84 -31.99 0.92
C GLY A 63 -17.57 -33.34 0.26
N ASP A 64 -17.89 -33.44 -1.03
CA ASP A 64 -17.69 -34.65 -1.82
C ASP A 64 -16.27 -34.67 -2.44
N ALA A 65 -15.56 -35.79 -2.29
CA ALA A 65 -14.25 -36.00 -2.94
C ALA A 65 -14.31 -35.82 -4.47
N ALA A 66 -15.46 -36.11 -5.09
CA ALA A 66 -15.69 -35.89 -6.52
C ALA A 66 -15.63 -34.39 -6.88
N GLN A 67 -16.09 -33.51 -5.99
CA GLN A 67 -16.09 -32.06 -6.20
C GLN A 67 -14.66 -31.47 -6.15
N VAL A 68 -13.82 -31.97 -5.24
CA VAL A 68 -12.39 -31.59 -5.17
C VAL A 68 -11.68 -31.96 -6.48
N ALA A 69 -12.02 -33.12 -7.05
CA ALA A 69 -11.46 -33.54 -8.34
C ALA A 69 -11.88 -32.60 -9.49
N VAL A 70 -13.11 -32.08 -9.50
CA VAL A 70 -13.57 -31.06 -10.47
C VAL A 70 -12.74 -29.79 -10.33
N VAL A 71 -12.60 -29.26 -9.12
CA VAL A 71 -11.83 -28.03 -8.85
C VAL A 71 -10.38 -28.17 -9.33
N GLU A 72 -9.74 -29.30 -9.05
CA GLU A 72 -8.38 -29.56 -9.48
C GLU A 72 -8.26 -29.71 -11.01
N ARG A 73 -9.19 -30.40 -11.67
CA ARG A 73 -9.20 -30.50 -13.14
C ARG A 73 -9.35 -29.12 -13.80
N LEU A 74 -10.31 -28.31 -13.37
CA LEU A 74 -10.51 -26.96 -13.90
C LEU A 74 -9.27 -26.08 -13.68
N ARG A 75 -8.65 -26.14 -12.50
CA ARG A 75 -7.39 -25.44 -12.22
C ARG A 75 -6.26 -25.88 -13.16
N HIS A 76 -6.15 -27.18 -13.42
CA HIS A 76 -5.15 -27.72 -14.34
C HIS A 76 -5.39 -27.29 -15.79
N GLN A 77 -6.65 -27.26 -16.25
CA GLN A 77 -7.00 -26.76 -17.59
C GLN A 77 -6.67 -25.28 -17.75
N ALA A 78 -7.05 -24.43 -16.78
CA ALA A 78 -6.74 -23.01 -16.81
C ALA A 78 -5.23 -22.73 -16.84
N ARG A 79 -4.43 -23.48 -16.07
CA ARG A 79 -2.96 -23.39 -16.11
C ARG A 79 -2.40 -23.77 -17.48
N ARG A 80 -2.81 -24.92 -18.02
CA ARG A 80 -2.35 -25.39 -19.34
C ARG A 80 -2.76 -24.46 -20.46
N TRP A 81 -3.96 -23.89 -20.38
CA TRP A 81 -4.42 -22.86 -21.31
C TRP A 81 -3.46 -21.66 -21.32
N ARG A 82 -3.09 -21.14 -20.15
CA ARG A 82 -2.11 -20.04 -20.06
C ARG A 82 -0.72 -20.43 -20.54
N ASP A 83 -0.23 -21.61 -20.16
CA ASP A 83 1.09 -22.09 -20.60
C ASP A 83 1.13 -22.20 -22.14
N ALA A 84 0.04 -22.67 -22.77
CA ALA A 84 -0.08 -22.72 -24.23
C ALA A 84 -0.15 -21.32 -24.87
N LEU A 85 -0.90 -20.38 -24.29
CA LEU A 85 -0.91 -18.98 -24.74
C LEU A 85 0.48 -18.35 -24.70
N HIS A 86 1.21 -18.53 -23.59
CA HIS A 86 2.57 -18.02 -23.44
C HIS A 86 3.58 -18.68 -24.39
N ALA A 87 3.35 -19.93 -24.78
CA ALA A 87 4.16 -20.65 -25.76
C ALA A 87 3.79 -20.30 -27.23
N GLY A 88 2.77 -19.47 -27.46
CA GLY A 88 2.25 -19.20 -28.81
C GLY A 88 1.55 -20.40 -29.46
N ALA A 89 1.14 -21.39 -28.67
CA ALA A 89 0.48 -22.61 -29.13
C ALA A 89 -1.05 -22.42 -29.22
N GLU A 90 -1.50 -21.58 -30.16
CA GLU A 90 -2.90 -21.14 -30.29
C GLU A 90 -3.92 -22.29 -30.33
N ASN A 91 -3.64 -23.36 -31.09
CA ASN A 91 -4.54 -24.50 -31.20
C ASN A 91 -4.67 -25.28 -29.88
N GLU A 92 -3.58 -25.48 -29.15
CA GLU A 92 -3.64 -26.12 -27.83
C GLU A 92 -4.39 -25.21 -26.85
N ALA A 93 -4.11 -23.91 -26.85
CA ALA A 93 -4.82 -22.97 -25.99
C ALA A 93 -6.34 -23.01 -26.24
N ALA A 94 -6.77 -22.98 -27.51
CA ALA A 94 -8.18 -23.07 -27.88
C ALA A 94 -8.83 -24.37 -27.39
N ASP A 95 -8.15 -25.51 -27.55
CA ASP A 95 -8.65 -26.82 -27.08
C ASP A 95 -8.77 -26.90 -25.55
N ARG A 96 -7.76 -26.40 -24.82
CA ARG A 96 -7.78 -26.35 -23.34
C ARG A 96 -8.92 -25.47 -22.84
N PHE A 97 -9.12 -24.30 -23.45
CA PHE A 97 -10.20 -23.40 -23.08
C PHE A 97 -11.57 -23.98 -23.38
N ALA A 98 -11.76 -24.57 -24.57
CA ALA A 98 -13.01 -25.23 -24.95
C ALA A 98 -13.33 -26.40 -24.02
N THR A 99 -12.33 -27.20 -23.64
CA THR A 99 -12.48 -28.30 -22.67
C THR A 99 -12.95 -27.77 -21.31
N MET A 100 -12.34 -26.69 -20.81
CA MET A 100 -12.73 -26.05 -19.55
C MET A 100 -14.17 -25.53 -19.60
N ALA A 101 -14.55 -24.83 -20.66
CA ALA A 101 -15.91 -24.31 -20.84
C ALA A 101 -16.95 -25.43 -20.97
N ALA A 102 -16.63 -26.51 -21.69
CA ALA A 102 -17.50 -27.68 -21.81
C ALA A 102 -17.70 -28.40 -20.47
N GLU A 103 -16.64 -28.57 -19.66
CA GLU A 103 -16.75 -29.17 -18.33
C GLU A 103 -17.66 -28.32 -17.43
N VAL A 104 -17.46 -27.00 -17.41
CA VAL A 104 -18.32 -26.07 -16.65
C VAL A 104 -19.79 -26.15 -17.08
N ALA A 105 -20.07 -26.22 -18.39
CA ALA A 105 -21.43 -26.30 -18.92
C ALA A 105 -22.19 -27.57 -18.48
N THR A 106 -21.48 -28.64 -18.11
CA THR A 106 -22.11 -29.89 -17.60
C THR A 106 -22.44 -29.85 -16.11
N LEU A 107 -21.96 -28.87 -15.36
CA LEU A 107 -22.18 -28.78 -13.91
C LEU A 107 -23.62 -28.39 -13.58
N LYS A 108 -24.18 -29.01 -12.53
CA LYS A 108 -25.46 -28.60 -11.94
C LYS A 108 -25.32 -27.30 -11.12
N PRO A 109 -26.40 -26.54 -10.89
CA PRO A 109 -26.39 -25.31 -10.09
C PRO A 109 -25.62 -25.39 -8.77
N ALA A 110 -25.94 -26.35 -7.91
CA ALA A 110 -25.24 -26.55 -6.64
C ALA A 110 -23.72 -26.77 -6.82
N ALA A 111 -23.32 -27.52 -7.85
CA ALA A 111 -21.91 -27.76 -8.15
C ALA A 111 -21.22 -26.50 -8.70
N LEU A 112 -21.90 -25.68 -9.51
CA LEU A 112 -21.38 -24.38 -9.95
C LEU A 112 -21.11 -23.48 -8.75
N ARG A 113 -22.08 -23.38 -7.82
CA ARG A 113 -21.95 -22.62 -6.57
C ARG A 113 -20.73 -23.09 -5.79
N ASP A 114 -20.62 -24.38 -5.49
CA ASP A 114 -19.57 -24.86 -4.59
C ASP A 114 -18.17 -24.85 -5.24
N VAL A 115 -18.07 -25.02 -6.56
CA VAL A 115 -16.82 -24.79 -7.31
C VAL A 115 -16.44 -23.31 -7.27
N ALA A 116 -17.37 -22.39 -7.53
CA ALA A 116 -17.12 -20.95 -7.43
C ALA A 116 -16.64 -20.54 -6.03
N ARG A 117 -17.25 -21.09 -4.96
CA ARG A 117 -16.84 -20.89 -3.56
C ARG A 117 -15.39 -21.31 -3.33
N ALA A 118 -14.99 -22.48 -3.84
CA ALA A 118 -13.62 -22.96 -3.72
C ALA A 118 -12.62 -21.97 -4.34
N PHE A 119 -12.82 -21.58 -5.60
CA PHE A 119 -11.93 -20.64 -6.30
C PHE A 119 -11.89 -19.26 -5.63
N ALA A 120 -13.03 -18.73 -5.17
CA ALA A 120 -13.09 -17.47 -4.43
C ALA A 120 -12.31 -17.52 -3.11
N HIS A 121 -12.42 -18.60 -2.34
CA HIS A 121 -11.64 -18.78 -1.11
C HIS A 121 -10.15 -18.95 -1.36
N PHE A 122 -9.74 -19.67 -2.41
CA PHE A 122 -8.32 -19.75 -2.79
C PHE A 122 -7.74 -18.36 -3.06
N LEU A 123 -8.46 -17.52 -3.82
CA LEU A 123 -8.03 -16.14 -4.11
C LEU A 123 -7.96 -15.30 -2.83
N ALA A 124 -8.96 -15.37 -1.97
CA ALA A 124 -8.97 -14.61 -0.72
C ALA A 124 -7.82 -15.00 0.23
N LEU A 125 -7.52 -16.30 0.34
CA LEU A 125 -6.37 -16.80 1.10
C LEU A 125 -5.03 -16.41 0.47
N SER A 126 -4.94 -16.41 -0.86
CA SER A 126 -3.76 -15.92 -1.57
C SER A 126 -3.50 -14.43 -1.30
N ASN A 127 -4.56 -13.62 -1.31
CA ASN A 127 -4.49 -12.21 -0.95
C ASN A 127 -4.06 -12.00 0.51
N ALA A 128 -4.55 -12.82 1.45
CA ALA A 128 -4.11 -12.77 2.85
C ALA A 128 -2.61 -13.11 3.01
N ALA A 129 -2.12 -14.12 2.29
CA ALA A 129 -0.69 -14.46 2.27
C ALA A 129 0.19 -13.34 1.66
N GLU A 130 -0.34 -12.60 0.69
CA GLU A 130 0.37 -11.45 0.11
C GLU A 130 0.46 -10.28 1.08
N GLN A 131 -0.59 -10.02 1.85
CA GLN A 131 -0.56 -9.01 2.92
C GLN A 131 0.50 -9.33 3.97
N ASP A 132 0.58 -10.58 4.41
CA ASP A 132 1.62 -11.05 5.33
C ASP A 132 3.03 -10.87 4.73
N GLN A 133 3.24 -11.28 3.47
CA GLN A 133 4.52 -11.05 2.79
C GLN A 133 4.93 -9.57 2.76
N ARG A 134 3.97 -8.65 2.58
CA ARG A 134 4.23 -7.21 2.63
C ARG A 134 4.66 -6.74 4.02
N VAL A 135 4.00 -7.22 5.08
CA VAL A 135 4.37 -6.93 6.46
C VAL A 135 5.77 -7.46 6.77
N ARG A 136 6.10 -8.68 6.32
CA ARG A 136 7.44 -9.27 6.43
C ARG A 136 8.49 -8.42 5.74
N HIS A 137 8.23 -8.01 4.49
CA HIS A 137 9.13 -7.16 3.73
C HIS A 137 9.42 -5.84 4.45
N LEU A 138 8.40 -5.18 5.01
CA LEU A 138 8.57 -3.97 5.83
C LEU A 138 9.37 -4.24 7.12
N ALA A 139 9.18 -5.39 7.75
CA ALA A 139 9.92 -5.77 8.96
C ALA A 139 11.41 -6.03 8.68
N THR A 140 11.73 -6.77 7.61
CA THR A 140 13.12 -7.06 7.22
C THR A 140 13.87 -5.79 6.81
N GLN A 141 13.18 -4.79 6.24
CA GLN A 141 13.78 -3.50 5.88
C GLN A 141 14.23 -2.66 7.07
N ARG A 142 13.61 -2.79 8.24
CA ARG A 142 14.06 -2.11 9.47
C ARG A 142 15.33 -2.73 10.06
N LEU A 143 15.62 -3.97 9.67
CA LEU A 143 16.71 -4.76 10.22
C LEU A 143 17.99 -4.60 9.36
N GLY A 144 17.87 -4.41 8.04
CA GLY A 144 18.99 -4.41 7.10
C GLY A 144 19.81 -3.12 6.91
N GLY A 145 19.98 -2.27 7.93
CA GLY A 145 20.76 -1.04 7.80
C GLY A 145 21.46 -0.62 9.10
N SER A 146 22.56 0.13 9.01
CA SER A 146 23.20 0.75 10.20
C SER A 146 22.41 1.96 10.73
N ALA A 147 21.47 2.47 9.94
CA ALA A 147 20.57 3.55 10.33
C ALA A 147 19.31 2.99 11.00
N LEU A 148 18.84 3.67 12.06
CA LEU A 148 17.60 3.34 12.78
C LEU A 148 16.36 3.31 11.86
N PHE A 149 16.41 3.99 10.70
CA PHE A 149 15.33 4.05 9.72
C PHE A 149 15.91 3.99 8.29
N PRO A 150 15.36 3.17 7.37
CA PRO A 150 15.86 3.13 6.00
C PRO A 150 15.56 4.42 5.22
N GLU A 151 16.61 5.07 4.71
CA GLU A 151 16.59 6.24 3.84
C GLU A 151 16.17 5.84 2.42
N LYS A 152 14.86 5.79 2.18
CA LYS A 152 14.31 5.53 0.85
C LYS A 152 13.89 6.84 0.21
N ARG A 153 13.98 6.93 -1.11
CA ARG A 153 13.53 8.11 -1.86
C ARG A 153 12.06 8.50 -1.57
N ASP A 154 11.23 7.53 -1.21
CA ASP A 154 9.81 7.68 -0.87
C ASP A 154 9.55 7.59 0.65
N SER A 155 10.54 7.82 1.51
CA SER A 155 10.37 7.98 2.97
C SER A 155 10.71 9.39 3.40
N CYS A 156 10.13 9.86 4.51
CA CYS A 156 10.49 11.17 5.07
C CYS A 156 11.99 11.23 5.34
N ALA A 157 12.61 10.15 5.84
CA ALA A 157 14.05 10.08 6.05
C ALA A 157 14.86 10.33 4.78
N GLY A 158 14.57 9.62 3.68
CA GLY A 158 15.32 9.81 2.44
C GLY A 158 14.99 11.13 1.72
N VAL A 159 13.76 11.64 1.84
CA VAL A 159 13.41 12.96 1.31
C VAL A 159 14.10 14.08 2.08
N VAL A 160 14.12 14.02 3.42
CA VAL A 160 14.82 15.01 4.24
C VAL A 160 16.32 14.97 3.94
N ALA A 161 16.95 13.79 3.94
CA ALA A 161 18.36 13.65 3.59
C ALA A 161 18.66 14.22 2.18
N GLY A 162 17.87 13.86 1.18
CA GLY A 162 18.04 14.35 -0.19
C GLY A 162 17.86 15.87 -0.33
N LEU A 163 16.89 16.47 0.37
CA LEU A 163 16.71 17.93 0.36
C LEU A 163 17.87 18.66 1.04
N LEU A 164 18.43 18.10 2.11
CA LEU A 164 19.61 18.67 2.77
C LEU A 164 20.85 18.58 1.88
N ASP A 165 21.02 17.46 1.16
CA ASP A 165 22.10 17.28 0.17
C ASP A 165 21.97 18.27 -1.02
N GLU A 166 20.73 18.62 -1.38
CA GLU A 166 20.42 19.67 -2.38
C GLU A 166 20.61 21.11 -1.85
N GLY A 167 20.97 21.27 -0.57
CA GLY A 167 21.27 22.57 0.04
C GLY A 167 20.09 23.26 0.73
N VAL A 168 18.95 22.58 0.91
CA VAL A 168 17.82 23.12 1.69
C VAL A 168 18.20 23.20 3.17
N ALA A 169 17.91 24.33 3.82
CA ALA A 169 18.22 24.52 5.23
C ALA A 169 17.32 23.61 6.12
N PRO A 170 17.85 23.00 7.21
CA PRO A 170 17.05 22.18 8.14
C PRO A 170 15.82 22.91 8.70
N ALA A 171 15.92 24.21 8.97
CA ALA A 171 14.80 25.03 9.43
C ALA A 171 13.65 25.08 8.40
N ALA A 172 13.98 25.20 7.10
CA ALA A 172 12.98 25.24 6.04
C ALA A 172 12.22 23.90 5.91
N VAL A 173 12.89 22.78 6.19
CA VAL A 173 12.24 21.46 6.26
C VAL A 173 11.23 21.40 7.40
N VAL A 174 11.61 21.89 8.59
CA VAL A 174 10.70 21.94 9.75
C VAL A 174 9.53 22.87 9.46
N ASP A 175 9.78 24.08 8.94
CA ASP A 175 8.73 25.04 8.59
C ASP A 175 7.75 24.49 7.54
N ALA A 176 8.26 23.78 6.53
CA ALA A 176 7.42 23.13 5.53
C ALA A 176 6.55 22.03 6.14
N LEU A 177 7.10 21.21 7.05
CA LEU A 177 6.33 20.19 7.77
C LEU A 177 5.27 20.78 8.70
N LEU A 178 5.54 21.94 9.32
CA LEU A 178 4.56 22.66 10.16
C LEU A 178 3.43 23.27 9.33
N ALA A 179 3.75 23.75 8.13
CA ALA A 179 2.76 24.25 7.18
C ALA A 179 1.98 23.11 6.48
N GLN A 180 2.52 21.88 6.49
CA GLN A 180 1.97 20.75 5.77
C GLN A 180 0.59 20.36 6.28
N LYS A 181 -0.36 20.14 5.37
CA LYS A 181 -1.68 19.58 5.65
C LYS A 181 -2.01 18.47 4.65
N THR A 182 -1.69 17.25 5.02
CA THR A 182 -2.05 16.06 4.24
C THR A 182 -3.29 15.41 4.83
N GLU A 183 -4.46 15.62 4.23
CA GLU A 183 -5.75 15.15 4.74
C GLU A 183 -6.25 13.94 3.93
N ILE A 184 -6.43 12.80 4.61
CA ILE A 184 -6.86 11.54 4.01
C ILE A 184 -8.33 11.29 4.38
N VAL A 185 -9.20 11.28 3.37
CA VAL A 185 -10.65 11.19 3.54
C VAL A 185 -11.11 9.75 3.36
N LEU A 186 -11.46 9.08 4.45
CA LEU A 186 -11.93 7.70 4.47
C LEU A 186 -13.35 7.60 3.91
N THR A 187 -13.55 6.76 2.90
CA THR A 187 -14.87 6.54 2.30
C THR A 187 -15.44 5.17 2.67
N ALA A 188 -16.75 4.99 2.48
CA ALA A 188 -17.36 3.66 2.58
C ALA A 188 -16.68 2.70 1.61
N HIS A 189 -16.96 1.41 1.74
CA HIS A 189 -16.43 0.41 0.82
C HIS A 189 -17.52 0.01 -0.20
N PRO A 190 -17.70 0.79 -1.29
CA PRO A 190 -18.79 0.62 -2.25
C PRO A 190 -18.64 -0.61 -3.14
N THR A 191 -17.59 -1.39 -2.93
CA THR A 191 -17.19 -2.58 -3.69
C THR A 191 -16.88 -3.76 -2.77
N GLU A 192 -16.97 -3.63 -1.42
CA GLU A 192 -16.67 -4.75 -0.50
C GLU A 192 -17.83 -5.69 -0.50
N VAL A 193 -17.62 -6.81 -1.17
CA VAL A 193 -18.63 -7.85 -1.19
C VAL A 193 -18.44 -8.84 -0.03
N HIS A 194 -17.22 -8.99 0.49
CA HIS A 194 -17.02 -9.86 1.64
C HIS A 194 -17.66 -9.29 2.90
N ARG A 195 -18.22 -10.17 3.73
CA ARG A 195 -18.74 -9.79 5.04
C ARG A 195 -17.59 -9.49 6.01
N ARG A 196 -17.82 -8.58 6.97
CA ARG A 196 -16.86 -8.23 8.04
C ARG A 196 -16.27 -9.47 8.74
N THR A 197 -17.07 -10.51 8.92
CA THR A 197 -16.67 -11.77 9.55
C THR A 197 -15.66 -12.56 8.73
N LEU A 198 -15.63 -12.42 7.40
CA LEU A 198 -14.65 -13.06 6.52
C LEU A 198 -13.36 -12.24 6.50
N LEU A 199 -13.47 -10.90 6.38
CA LEU A 199 -12.32 -10.00 6.44
C LEU A 199 -11.53 -10.16 7.74
N ALA A 200 -12.23 -10.27 8.88
CA ALA A 200 -11.59 -10.54 10.17
C ALA A 200 -10.82 -11.88 10.18
N LYS A 201 -11.38 -12.92 9.55
CA LYS A 201 -10.69 -14.21 9.41
C LYS A 201 -9.50 -14.13 8.45
N HIS A 202 -9.60 -13.40 7.34
CA HIS A 202 -8.46 -13.18 6.43
C HIS A 202 -7.31 -12.45 7.14
N ARG A 203 -7.61 -11.42 7.94
CA ARG A 203 -6.60 -10.76 8.79
C ARG A 203 -5.99 -11.72 9.79
N ARG A 204 -6.81 -12.53 10.47
CA ARG A 204 -6.31 -13.55 11.41
C ARG A 204 -5.39 -14.56 10.73
N VAL A 205 -5.70 -14.97 9.49
CA VAL A 205 -4.81 -15.82 8.69
C VAL A 205 -3.46 -15.13 8.46
N ALA A 206 -3.45 -13.87 8.04
CA ALA A 206 -2.21 -13.11 7.82
C ALA A 206 -1.38 -12.96 9.13
N GLU A 207 -2.04 -12.65 10.25
CA GLU A 207 -1.40 -12.58 11.57
C GLU A 207 -0.77 -13.92 11.98
N LEU A 208 -1.50 -15.03 11.81
CA LEU A 208 -1.01 -16.37 12.15
C LEU A 208 0.18 -16.77 11.27
N LEU A 209 0.17 -16.40 9.99
CA LEU A 209 1.32 -16.61 9.11
C LEU A 209 2.54 -15.81 9.59
N CYS A 210 2.35 -14.55 10.00
CA CYS A 210 3.44 -13.75 10.56
C CYS A 210 3.96 -14.32 11.89
N GLN A 211 3.09 -14.86 12.74
CA GLN A 211 3.47 -15.47 14.02
C GLN A 211 4.23 -16.80 13.83
N LEU A 212 3.84 -17.60 12.84
CA LEU A 212 4.52 -18.86 12.52
C LEU A 212 5.99 -18.66 12.16
N ASP A 213 6.33 -17.53 11.56
CA ASP A 213 7.70 -17.16 11.21
C ASP A 213 8.54 -16.71 12.41
N ALA A 214 7.91 -16.35 13.53
CA ALA A 214 8.61 -15.87 14.73
C ALA A 214 9.20 -17.00 15.59
N PHE A 215 8.81 -18.25 15.34
CA PHE A 215 9.21 -19.41 16.14
C PHE A 215 9.96 -20.45 15.28
N PRO A 216 10.94 -21.17 15.85
CA PRO A 216 11.64 -22.26 15.14
C PRO A 216 10.67 -23.36 14.69
N ALA A 217 10.91 -23.93 13.50
CA ALA A 217 10.12 -25.03 12.99
C ALA A 217 10.08 -26.22 13.96
N GLY A 218 8.90 -26.82 14.14
CA GLY A 218 8.70 -27.97 15.03
C GLY A 218 8.54 -27.64 16.52
N SER A 219 8.52 -26.35 16.91
CA SER A 219 8.21 -25.96 18.29
C SER A 219 6.74 -26.22 18.65
N TYR A 220 6.45 -26.24 19.95
CA TYR A 220 5.07 -26.37 20.45
C TYR A 220 4.20 -25.20 19.98
N GLU A 221 4.73 -23.97 20.00
CA GLU A 221 4.06 -22.75 19.54
C GLU A 221 3.68 -22.86 18.07
N VAL A 222 4.59 -23.35 17.21
CA VAL A 222 4.26 -23.63 15.80
C VAL A 222 3.12 -24.62 15.68
N GLY A 223 3.12 -25.71 16.46
CA GLY A 223 2.02 -26.69 16.47
C GLY A 223 0.67 -26.09 16.89
N GLN A 224 0.66 -25.18 17.87
CA GLN A 224 -0.55 -24.46 18.29
C GLN A 224 -1.04 -23.50 17.20
N LEU A 225 -0.15 -22.69 16.63
CA LEU A 225 -0.46 -21.73 15.58
C LEU A 225 -0.98 -22.42 14.32
N GLU A 226 -0.43 -23.58 13.95
CA GLU A 226 -0.93 -24.38 12.82
C GLU A 226 -2.33 -24.95 13.09
N THR A 227 -2.61 -25.35 14.33
CA THR A 227 -3.93 -25.81 14.75
C THR A 227 -4.95 -24.67 14.66
N GLU A 228 -4.59 -23.49 15.14
CA GLU A 228 -5.44 -22.30 15.04
C GLU A 228 -5.66 -21.89 13.58
N LEU A 229 -4.61 -21.88 12.76
CA LEU A 229 -4.71 -21.58 11.33
C LEU A 229 -5.67 -22.52 10.61
N ARG A 230 -5.60 -23.83 10.92
CA ARG A 230 -6.57 -24.81 10.40
C ARG A 230 -7.99 -24.51 10.85
N GLY A 231 -8.19 -24.15 12.13
CA GLY A 231 -9.48 -23.74 12.67
C GLY A 231 -10.06 -22.52 11.97
N VAL A 232 -9.24 -21.50 11.68
CA VAL A 232 -9.68 -20.30 10.95
C VAL A 232 -10.03 -20.63 9.50
N VAL A 233 -9.25 -21.45 8.81
CA VAL A 233 -9.55 -21.91 7.43
C VAL A 233 -10.83 -22.76 7.39
N SER A 234 -11.04 -23.63 8.38
CA SER A 234 -12.29 -24.39 8.54
C SER A 234 -13.49 -23.46 8.72
N ALA A 235 -13.36 -22.47 9.62
CA ALA A 235 -14.41 -21.49 9.86
C ALA A 235 -14.66 -20.56 8.66
N LEU A 236 -13.66 -20.34 7.79
CA LEU A 236 -13.84 -19.65 6.51
C LEU A 236 -14.72 -20.48 5.57
N TRP A 237 -14.35 -21.75 5.34
CA TRP A 237 -15.09 -22.66 4.45
C TRP A 237 -16.55 -22.88 4.86
N GLY A 238 -16.80 -22.96 6.17
CA GLY A 238 -18.16 -23.12 6.72
C GLY A 238 -18.99 -21.83 6.82
N SER A 239 -18.44 -20.66 6.42
CA SER A 239 -19.16 -19.39 6.46
C SER A 239 -19.79 -19.06 5.11
N ASP A 240 -20.99 -18.46 5.12
CA ASP A 240 -21.61 -17.87 3.93
C ASP A 240 -20.77 -16.66 3.42
N GLU A 241 -20.33 -16.72 2.16
CA GLU A 241 -19.53 -15.68 1.52
C GLU A 241 -20.36 -14.44 1.17
N LEU A 242 -21.65 -14.65 0.92
CA LEU A 242 -22.53 -13.66 0.36
C LEU A 242 -23.16 -12.79 1.43
N ARG A 243 -23.30 -11.51 1.08
CA ARG A 243 -24.07 -10.58 1.89
C ARG A 243 -25.54 -10.67 1.49
N ARG A 244 -26.34 -11.36 2.30
CA ARG A 244 -27.78 -11.57 2.04
C ARG A 244 -28.64 -10.30 2.20
N ALA A 245 -28.15 -9.28 2.92
CA ALA A 245 -28.86 -8.04 3.16
C ALA A 245 -27.97 -6.82 2.94
N LYS A 246 -28.51 -5.77 2.31
CA LYS A 246 -27.80 -4.52 2.05
C LYS A 246 -27.28 -3.90 3.37
N PRO A 247 -26.02 -3.44 3.43
CA PRO A 247 -25.52 -2.75 4.61
C PRO A 247 -26.21 -1.39 4.76
N SER A 248 -26.57 -1.02 5.98
CA SER A 248 -27.00 0.35 6.29
C SER A 248 -25.76 1.27 6.37
N PRO A 249 -25.89 2.59 6.14
CA PRO A 249 -24.77 3.51 6.25
C PRO A 249 -24.09 3.50 7.64
N GLN A 250 -24.83 3.29 8.73
CA GLN A 250 -24.28 3.15 10.08
C GLN A 250 -23.37 1.91 10.18
N LYS A 251 -23.71 0.80 9.51
CA LYS A 251 -22.84 -0.38 9.43
C LYS A 251 -21.54 -0.06 8.68
N GLU A 252 -21.60 0.73 7.62
CA GLU A 252 -20.43 1.17 6.86
C GLU A 252 -19.54 2.08 7.72
N ALA A 253 -20.12 3.09 8.38
CA ALA A 253 -19.42 4.00 9.28
C ALA A 253 -18.72 3.24 10.42
N ARG A 254 -19.40 2.26 11.04
CA ARG A 254 -18.79 1.37 12.05
C ARG A 254 -17.59 0.59 11.50
N GLY A 255 -17.62 0.19 10.23
CA GLY A 255 -16.50 -0.45 9.56
C GLY A 255 -15.29 0.47 9.43
N GLY A 256 -15.50 1.72 9.02
CA GLY A 256 -14.46 2.75 8.96
C GLY A 256 -13.85 3.07 10.32
N LEU A 257 -14.70 3.28 11.34
CA LEU A 257 -14.25 3.55 12.71
C LEU A 257 -13.42 2.39 13.30
N ALA A 258 -13.68 1.15 12.90
CA ALA A 258 -12.88 0.02 13.33
C ALA A 258 -11.44 0.11 12.82
N VAL A 259 -11.21 0.60 11.60
CA VAL A 259 -9.85 0.81 11.07
C VAL A 259 -9.11 1.90 11.84
N VAL A 260 -9.82 2.96 12.23
CA VAL A 260 -9.26 4.01 13.08
C VAL A 260 -8.80 3.42 14.41
N GLU A 261 -9.68 2.67 15.08
CA GLU A 261 -9.41 2.02 16.38
C GLU A 261 -8.28 0.99 16.33
N THR A 262 -8.28 0.09 15.34
CA THR A 262 -7.36 -1.06 15.35
C THR A 262 -6.02 -0.80 14.67
N SER A 263 -5.89 0.31 13.95
CA SER A 263 -4.69 0.57 13.14
C SER A 263 -4.22 2.01 13.22
N LEU A 264 -5.03 2.98 12.80
CA LEU A 264 -4.59 4.38 12.72
C LEU A 264 -4.27 4.97 14.11
N TRP A 265 -4.98 4.56 15.16
CA TRP A 265 -4.76 4.97 16.55
C TRP A 265 -3.33 4.65 17.06
N GLU A 266 -2.70 3.61 16.52
CA GLU A 266 -1.32 3.23 16.80
C GLU A 266 -0.35 3.78 15.73
N ALA A 267 -0.74 3.74 14.46
CA ALA A 267 0.11 4.11 13.34
C ALA A 267 0.45 5.60 13.29
N VAL A 268 -0.49 6.49 13.63
CA VAL A 268 -0.27 7.95 13.57
C VAL A 268 0.81 8.39 14.58
N PRO A 269 0.74 8.07 15.88
CA PRO A 269 1.81 8.38 16.82
C PRO A 269 3.15 7.73 16.45
N ALA A 270 3.14 6.48 15.96
CA ALA A 270 4.34 5.78 15.52
C ALA A 270 5.03 6.50 14.35
N PHE A 271 4.24 6.95 13.36
CA PHE A 271 4.72 7.76 12.25
C PHE A 271 5.33 9.08 12.73
N LEU A 272 4.65 9.81 13.62
CA LEU A 272 5.14 11.09 14.15
C LEU A 272 6.44 10.90 14.95
N ARG A 273 6.58 9.83 15.73
CA ARG A 273 7.83 9.50 16.43
C ARG A 273 8.98 9.22 15.46
N LYS A 274 8.70 8.49 14.39
CA LYS A 274 9.68 8.24 13.33
C LYS A 274 10.10 9.56 12.66
N LEU A 275 9.16 10.46 12.44
CA LEU A 275 9.43 11.77 11.87
C LEU A 275 10.29 12.63 12.81
N ASP A 276 9.99 12.69 14.12
CA ASP A 276 10.86 13.42 15.07
C ASP A 276 12.27 12.86 15.08
N ALA A 277 12.40 11.53 15.12
CA ALA A 277 13.71 10.88 15.17
C ALA A 277 14.52 11.15 13.89
N THR A 278 13.83 11.30 12.75
CA THR A 278 14.44 11.73 11.49
C THR A 278 14.94 13.17 11.59
N LEU A 279 14.10 14.10 12.08
CA LEU A 279 14.47 15.51 12.19
C LEU A 279 15.57 15.75 13.25
N ALA A 280 15.56 14.99 14.33
CA ALA A 280 16.54 15.07 15.40
C ALA A 280 17.97 14.76 14.93
N GLN A 281 18.12 13.87 13.94
CA GLN A 281 19.42 13.58 13.31
C GLN A 281 20.03 14.81 12.61
N HIS A 282 19.19 15.79 12.26
CA HIS A 282 19.57 17.02 11.58
C HIS A 282 19.36 18.28 12.43
N GLY A 283 19.18 18.12 13.75
CA GLY A 283 19.04 19.23 14.70
C GLY A 283 17.68 19.93 14.70
N GLY A 284 16.64 19.32 14.11
CA GLY A 284 15.25 19.81 14.11
C GLY A 284 14.33 19.03 15.05
N ALA A 285 13.19 19.64 15.41
CA ALA A 285 12.12 18.98 16.17
C ALA A 285 10.75 19.58 15.79
N LEU A 286 9.69 18.78 15.88
CA LEU A 286 8.32 19.26 15.71
C LEU A 286 7.70 19.61 17.08
N PRO A 287 6.88 20.68 17.16
CA PRO A 287 6.00 20.92 18.29
C PRO A 287 5.09 19.72 18.57
N LEU A 288 4.70 19.55 19.83
CA LEU A 288 3.90 18.39 20.27
C LEU A 288 2.48 18.37 19.68
N ASP A 289 1.98 19.52 19.29
CA ASP A 289 0.67 19.72 18.65
C ASP A 289 0.73 19.69 17.12
N ALA A 290 1.91 19.52 16.52
CA ALA A 290 2.03 19.38 15.09
C ALA A 290 1.42 18.06 14.61
N SER A 291 0.54 18.16 13.61
CA SER A 291 -0.04 17.02 12.91
C SER A 291 0.00 17.27 11.40
N PRO A 292 1.13 16.98 10.72
CA PRO A 292 1.27 17.18 9.27
C PRO A 292 0.35 16.26 8.43
N VAL A 293 -0.31 15.30 9.08
CA VAL A 293 -1.32 14.42 8.49
C VAL A 293 -2.61 14.49 9.31
N ALA A 294 -3.74 14.54 8.61
CA ALA A 294 -5.10 14.57 9.18
C ALA A 294 -5.99 13.51 8.51
N LEU A 295 -7.09 13.16 9.17
CA LEU A 295 -8.05 12.16 8.71
C LEU A 295 -9.45 12.77 8.67
N ALA A 296 -10.21 12.48 7.63
CA ALA A 296 -11.63 12.81 7.54
C ALA A 296 -12.44 11.58 7.10
N SER A 297 -13.77 11.67 7.08
CA SER A 297 -14.66 10.58 6.69
C SER A 297 -15.81 11.06 5.81
N TRP A 298 -16.25 10.23 4.86
CA TRP A 298 -17.50 10.39 4.11
C TRP A 298 -18.62 9.46 4.58
N MET A 299 -18.29 8.47 5.42
CA MET A 299 -19.22 7.43 5.83
C MET A 299 -20.28 8.01 6.77
N GLY A 300 -21.51 8.18 6.28
CA GLY A 300 -22.62 8.81 7.01
C GLY A 300 -22.84 10.29 6.70
N GLY A 301 -22.00 10.90 5.86
CA GLY A 301 -22.14 12.30 5.42
C GLY A 301 -22.34 12.47 3.90
N ASP A 302 -21.78 11.56 3.09
CA ASP A 302 -21.99 11.57 1.63
C ASP A 302 -23.31 10.91 1.24
N ARG A 303 -24.25 11.79 0.83
CA ARG A 303 -25.64 11.47 0.45
C ARG A 303 -25.92 11.67 -1.04
N ASP A 304 -24.91 11.95 -1.87
CA ASP A 304 -25.05 12.13 -3.33
C ASP A 304 -25.73 10.90 -3.97
N GLY A 305 -27.01 11.09 -4.33
CA GLY A 305 -27.95 10.10 -4.83
C GLY A 305 -28.08 8.83 -3.96
N ASN A 306 -27.84 8.95 -2.66
CA ASN A 306 -28.05 7.88 -1.68
C ASN A 306 -29.11 8.31 -0.65
N PRO A 307 -30.40 8.04 -0.91
CA PRO A 307 -31.47 8.44 0.01
C PRO A 307 -31.42 7.72 1.36
N ASN A 308 -30.58 6.68 1.50
CA ASN A 308 -30.39 5.99 2.77
C ASN A 308 -29.49 6.77 3.75
N VAL A 309 -28.82 7.83 3.31
CA VAL A 309 -28.03 8.72 4.18
C VAL A 309 -28.81 10.01 4.35
N ASP A 310 -29.58 10.07 5.43
CA ASP A 310 -30.35 11.24 5.84
C ASP A 310 -29.66 11.98 7.01
N ALA A 311 -30.24 13.10 7.45
CA ALA A 311 -29.74 13.88 8.57
C ALA A 311 -29.70 13.08 9.89
N ALA A 312 -30.61 12.11 10.10
CA ALA A 312 -30.63 11.28 11.30
C ALA A 312 -29.46 10.29 11.31
N VAL A 313 -29.14 9.69 10.16
CA VAL A 313 -27.94 8.87 9.96
C VAL A 313 -26.70 9.69 10.29
N THR A 314 -26.57 10.91 9.74
CA THR A 314 -25.43 11.80 10.01
C THR A 314 -25.30 12.09 11.52
N ARG A 315 -26.39 12.45 12.20
CA ARG A 315 -26.42 12.65 13.67
C ARG A 315 -25.95 11.40 14.43
N SER A 316 -26.45 10.22 14.05
CA SER A 316 -26.09 8.96 14.71
C SER A 316 -24.60 8.61 14.53
N VAL A 317 -24.03 8.89 13.35
CA VAL A 317 -22.61 8.60 13.06
C VAL A 317 -21.70 9.54 13.84
N VAL A 318 -22.02 10.83 13.91
CA VAL A 318 -21.28 11.80 14.72
C VAL A 318 -21.32 11.42 16.20
N ALA A 319 -22.49 11.03 16.72
CA ALA A 319 -22.61 10.56 18.10
C ALA A 319 -21.75 9.29 18.34
N ALA A 320 -21.76 8.33 17.41
CA ALA A 320 -20.95 7.12 17.51
C ALA A 320 -19.44 7.40 17.45
N GLN A 321 -19.02 8.33 16.59
CA GLN A 321 -17.65 8.84 16.50
C GLN A 321 -17.19 9.44 17.85
N ARG A 322 -17.97 10.38 18.39
CA ARG A 322 -17.69 11.03 19.68
C ARG A 322 -17.61 10.04 20.82
N ARG A 323 -18.55 9.09 20.86
CA ARG A 323 -18.55 8.01 21.85
C ARG A 323 -17.29 7.15 21.76
N LYS A 324 -16.87 6.77 20.54
CA LYS A 324 -15.68 5.94 20.32
C LYS A 324 -14.40 6.72 20.64
N GLY A 325 -14.28 7.98 20.23
CA GLY A 325 -13.15 8.84 20.58
C GLY A 325 -12.99 8.99 22.09
N ALA A 326 -14.08 9.27 22.80
CA ALA A 326 -14.06 9.31 24.26
C ALA A 326 -13.65 7.97 24.89
N SER A 327 -14.11 6.84 24.34
CA SER A 327 -13.74 5.50 24.84
C SER A 327 -12.25 5.20 24.67
N LEU A 328 -11.66 5.59 23.54
CA LEU A 328 -10.23 5.40 23.26
C LEU A 328 -9.37 6.29 24.15
N LEU A 329 -9.75 7.56 24.31
CA LEU A 329 -9.06 8.49 25.20
C LEU A 329 -9.12 8.06 26.66
N ILE A 330 -10.23 7.48 27.14
CA ILE A 330 -10.30 6.92 28.50
C ILE A 330 -9.25 5.82 28.68
N VAL A 331 -9.06 4.92 27.70
CA VAL A 331 -8.05 3.87 27.81
C VAL A 331 -6.64 4.44 27.86
N GLU A 332 -6.35 5.48 27.07
CA GLU A 332 -5.06 6.17 27.14
C GLU A 332 -4.84 6.87 28.48
N LEU A 333 -5.85 7.58 29.00
CA LEU A 333 -5.77 8.26 30.30
C LEU A 333 -5.69 7.28 31.47
N ASP A 334 -6.36 6.13 31.38
CA ASP A 334 -6.28 5.05 32.37
C ASP A 334 -4.88 4.45 32.45
N ALA A 335 -4.21 4.29 31.30
CA ALA A 335 -2.81 3.87 31.26
C ALA A 335 -1.89 4.98 31.79
N LEU A 336 -2.09 6.23 31.35
CA LEU A 336 -1.30 7.37 31.82
C LEU A 336 -1.39 7.59 33.32
N ARG A 337 -2.58 7.47 33.93
CA ARG A 337 -2.71 7.69 35.39
C ARG A 337 -1.98 6.62 36.21
N LEU A 338 -1.75 5.43 35.66
CA LEU A 338 -0.95 4.38 36.28
C LEU A 338 0.55 4.67 36.13
N ASP A 339 0.97 5.13 34.96
CA ASP A 339 2.36 5.48 34.66
C ASP A 339 2.79 6.77 35.41
N LEU A 340 1.89 7.75 35.57
CA LEU A 340 2.15 9.08 36.13
C LEU A 340 1.82 9.18 37.64
N SER A 341 2.37 8.27 38.44
CA SER A 341 2.27 8.31 39.93
C SER A 341 3.24 9.32 40.58
N VAL A 342 3.78 10.25 39.80
CA VAL A 342 4.76 11.26 40.23
C VAL A 342 4.08 12.27 41.17
N THR A 343 4.72 12.55 42.30
CA THR A 343 4.20 13.50 43.31
C THR A 343 4.69 14.94 43.10
N GLY A 344 5.83 15.13 42.44
CA GLY A 344 6.37 16.46 42.11
C GLY A 344 5.71 17.05 40.86
N ALA A 345 5.08 18.22 40.99
CA ALA A 345 4.40 18.89 39.89
C ALA A 345 4.52 20.42 39.99
N SER A 346 4.43 21.08 38.83
CA SER A 346 4.31 22.54 38.74
C SER A 346 2.99 23.05 39.33
N ASP A 347 2.97 24.32 39.71
CA ASP A 347 1.77 24.99 40.23
C ASP A 347 0.58 24.92 39.26
N ALA A 348 0.85 24.95 37.96
CA ALA A 348 -0.18 24.83 36.93
C ALA A 348 -0.89 23.47 36.97
N VAL A 349 -0.15 22.37 37.10
CA VAL A 349 -0.73 21.02 37.18
C VAL A 349 -1.40 20.80 38.53
N VAL A 350 -0.87 21.37 39.63
CA VAL A 350 -1.53 21.33 40.93
C VAL A 350 -2.85 22.10 40.91
N ALA A 351 -2.90 23.27 40.25
CA ALA A 351 -4.13 24.04 40.07
C ALA A 351 -5.18 23.25 39.27
N LEU A 352 -4.77 22.64 38.15
CA LEU A 352 -5.63 21.74 37.36
C LEU A 352 -6.13 20.54 38.18
N ALA A 353 -5.28 19.95 39.03
CA ALA A 353 -5.70 18.84 39.87
C ALA A 353 -6.78 19.25 40.88
N LYS A 354 -6.67 20.47 41.46
CA LYS A 354 -7.65 21.03 42.40
C LYS A 354 -9.00 21.34 41.75
N THR A 355 -9.05 21.65 40.44
CA THR A 355 -10.35 21.86 39.76
C THR A 355 -11.20 20.58 39.75
N PHE A 356 -10.58 19.40 39.84
CA PHE A 356 -11.27 18.11 39.88
C PHE A 356 -11.42 17.53 41.29
N ALA A 357 -10.41 17.70 42.15
CA ALA A 357 -10.40 17.14 43.50
C ALA A 357 -10.99 18.08 44.58
N GLY A 358 -11.29 19.33 44.24
CA GLY A 358 -11.69 20.37 45.19
C GLY A 358 -10.54 20.84 46.08
N ASP A 359 -10.85 21.32 47.29
CA ASP A 359 -9.88 21.84 48.26
C ASP A 359 -9.08 20.73 48.99
N GLU A 360 -9.28 19.45 48.64
CA GLU A 360 -8.53 18.36 49.26
C GLU A 360 -7.04 18.35 48.84
N PRO A 361 -6.12 17.97 49.75
CA PRO A 361 -4.70 17.85 49.40
C PRO A 361 -4.46 16.76 48.34
N VAL A 362 -4.06 17.17 47.13
CA VAL A 362 -3.77 16.23 46.04
C VAL A 362 -2.32 15.77 46.09
N ARG A 363 -2.10 14.51 46.52
CA ARG A 363 -0.75 13.89 46.57
C ARG A 363 -0.23 13.46 45.20
N GLU A 364 -1.11 13.04 44.30
CA GLU A 364 -0.80 12.54 42.95
C GLU A 364 -1.48 13.45 41.90
N PRO A 365 -0.93 14.64 41.61
CA PRO A 365 -1.61 15.67 40.84
C PRO A 365 -1.89 15.27 39.39
N TYR A 366 -0.95 14.61 38.71
CA TYR A 366 -1.15 14.12 37.33
C TYR A 366 -2.30 13.10 37.24
N LYS A 367 -2.37 12.18 38.21
CA LYS A 367 -3.43 11.18 38.28
C LYS A 367 -4.79 11.82 38.54
N ALA A 368 -4.87 12.81 39.42
CA ALA A 368 -6.12 13.53 39.68
C ALA A 368 -6.64 14.26 38.42
N VAL A 369 -5.74 14.85 37.62
CA VAL A 369 -6.09 15.43 36.32
C VAL A 369 -6.64 14.36 35.37
N CYS A 370 -5.96 13.22 35.22
CA CYS A 370 -6.45 12.11 34.40
C CYS A 370 -7.83 11.60 34.87
N ASP A 371 -8.01 11.40 36.18
CA ASP A 371 -9.29 10.92 36.76
C ASP A 371 -10.44 11.91 36.49
N GLY A 372 -10.17 13.21 36.59
CA GLY A 372 -11.13 14.26 36.26
C GLY A 372 -11.58 14.23 34.79
N PHE A 373 -10.63 14.14 33.87
CA PHE A 373 -10.94 14.01 32.44
C PHE A 373 -11.61 12.69 32.08
N ILE A 374 -11.25 11.58 32.73
CA ILE A 374 -11.97 10.29 32.58
C ILE A 374 -13.45 10.46 32.98
N GLY A 375 -13.74 11.15 34.08
CA GLY A 375 -15.11 11.45 34.50
C GLY A 375 -15.91 12.25 33.46
N ARG A 376 -15.29 13.30 32.88
CA ARG A 376 -15.91 14.10 31.81
C ARG A 376 -16.08 13.33 30.51
N LEU A 377 -15.12 12.49 30.11
CA LEU A 377 -15.25 11.63 28.93
C LEU A 377 -16.35 10.59 29.10
N ARG A 378 -16.55 10.06 30.32
CA ARG A 378 -17.71 9.21 30.63
C ARG A 378 -19.03 9.98 30.52
N ALA A 379 -19.06 11.26 30.90
CA ALA A 379 -20.21 12.12 30.66
C ALA A 379 -20.47 12.33 29.16
N THR A 380 -19.41 12.53 28.35
CA THR A 380 -19.52 12.58 26.88
C THR A 380 -20.08 11.29 26.30
N ILE A 381 -19.66 10.12 26.81
CA ILE A 381 -20.22 8.82 26.40
C ILE A 381 -21.72 8.73 26.71
N ARG A 382 -22.14 9.13 27.92
CA ARG A 382 -23.57 9.15 28.30
C ARG A 382 -24.40 10.09 27.43
N TRP A 383 -23.87 11.27 27.13
CA TRP A 383 -24.50 12.21 26.21
C TRP A 383 -24.66 11.59 24.81
N ALA A 384 -23.60 10.98 24.28
CA ALA A 384 -23.62 10.35 22.97
C ALA A 384 -24.55 9.12 22.92
N ASP A 385 -24.59 8.30 23.96
CA ASP A 385 -25.50 7.15 24.06
C ASP A 385 -26.98 7.57 24.01
N GLY A 386 -27.32 8.77 24.49
CA GLY A 386 -28.68 9.32 24.37
C GLY A 386 -29.13 9.61 22.94
N ALA A 387 -28.18 9.75 22.00
CA ALA A 387 -28.43 9.98 20.58
C ALA A 387 -28.29 8.73 19.71
N LEU A 388 -28.05 7.55 20.31
CA LEU A 388 -27.79 6.30 19.59
C LEU A 388 -28.92 5.28 19.79
N ASP A 389 -29.50 4.83 18.67
CA ASP A 389 -30.47 3.73 18.66
C ASP A 389 -29.79 2.36 18.90
N GLU A 390 -30.37 1.53 19.77
CA GLU A 390 -29.84 0.20 20.15
C GLU A 390 -29.85 -0.82 19.00
N ALA A 391 -30.83 -0.76 18.09
CA ALA A 391 -30.92 -1.65 16.95
C ALA A 391 -29.85 -1.35 15.91
N GLU A 392 -29.53 -0.06 15.69
CA GLU A 392 -28.52 0.37 14.72
C GLU A 392 -27.09 0.24 15.27
N TRP A 393 -26.92 0.57 16.54
CA TRP A 393 -25.65 0.56 17.26
C TRP A 393 -25.72 -0.36 18.48
N PRO A 394 -25.60 -1.69 18.37
CA PRO A 394 -25.76 -2.57 19.54
C PRO A 394 -24.75 -2.31 20.66
N THR A 395 -25.17 -2.38 21.92
CA THR A 395 -24.33 -2.19 23.11
C THR A 395 -23.06 -3.05 23.09
N ALA A 396 -23.14 -4.28 22.56
CA ALA A 396 -21.96 -5.15 22.39
C ALA A 396 -20.91 -4.57 21.42
N SER A 397 -21.34 -3.87 20.36
CA SER A 397 -20.45 -3.13 19.46
C SER A 397 -19.92 -1.84 20.09
N ARG A 398 -20.66 -1.28 21.06
CA ARG A 398 -20.30 -0.09 21.82
C ARG A 398 -19.30 -0.39 22.96
N ASN A 399 -19.30 -1.61 23.53
CA ASN A 399 -18.59 -1.98 24.76
C ASN A 399 -17.33 -2.84 24.59
N SER A 400 -16.79 -3.00 23.38
CA SER A 400 -15.60 -3.81 23.12
C SER A 400 -14.38 -3.42 23.98
N LEU A 401 -14.32 -2.16 24.42
CA LEU A 401 -13.26 -1.61 25.28
C LEU A 401 -13.74 -1.26 26.70
N ALA A 402 -15.00 -0.79 26.84
CA ALA A 402 -15.59 -0.38 28.12
C ALA A 402 -15.71 -1.52 29.14
N SER A 403 -15.81 -2.78 28.69
CA SER A 403 -15.82 -3.95 29.57
C SER A 403 -14.50 -4.19 30.32
N ARG A 404 -13.38 -3.59 29.89
CA ARG A 404 -12.10 -3.62 30.61
C ARG A 404 -11.93 -2.47 31.61
N VAL A 405 -12.69 -1.39 31.45
CA VAL A 405 -12.59 -0.16 32.24
C VAL A 405 -13.67 -0.07 33.35
N GLY A 406 -14.73 -0.87 33.27
CA GLY A 406 -15.93 -0.73 34.10
C GLY A 406 -16.05 -1.66 35.33
N ARG A 407 -15.01 -1.88 36.14
CA ARG A 407 -15.17 -2.53 37.47
C ARG A 407 -14.55 -1.80 38.67
N THR A 408 -13.82 -0.70 38.45
CA THR A 408 -13.14 0.01 39.54
C THR A 408 -13.21 1.52 39.37
N ALA A 409 -14.38 2.12 39.56
CA ALA A 409 -14.53 3.51 39.98
C ALA A 409 -15.96 3.72 40.51
N LYS A 410 -16.12 4.53 41.56
CA LYS A 410 -17.42 4.97 42.09
C LYS A 410 -18.26 5.55 40.94
N VAL A 411 -19.58 5.40 41.01
CA VAL A 411 -20.52 6.07 40.10
C VAL A 411 -20.22 7.56 40.13
N ASP A 412 -19.80 8.12 39.00
CA ASP A 412 -19.48 9.54 38.87
C ASP A 412 -20.75 10.37 39.15
N PRO A 413 -20.65 11.50 39.87
CA PRO A 413 -21.83 12.28 40.25
C PRO A 413 -22.58 12.82 39.01
N PRO A 414 -23.93 12.92 39.06
CA PRO A 414 -24.78 13.35 37.94
C PRO A 414 -24.45 14.73 37.35
N ALA A 415 -23.72 15.58 38.08
CA ALA A 415 -23.39 16.95 37.71
C ALA A 415 -22.12 17.11 36.85
N THR A 416 -21.48 16.01 36.43
CA THR A 416 -20.26 16.10 35.60
C THR A 416 -20.59 16.49 34.16
N GLU A 417 -20.12 17.64 33.69
CA GLU A 417 -20.36 18.12 32.34
C GLU A 417 -19.58 17.32 31.26
N PRO A 418 -20.20 17.02 30.11
CA PRO A 418 -19.52 16.37 28.99
C PRO A 418 -18.50 17.31 28.34
N LEU A 419 -17.47 16.72 27.73
CA LEU A 419 -16.59 17.41 26.80
C LEU A 419 -17.25 17.46 25.41
N PHE A 420 -17.34 18.67 24.84
CA PHE A 420 -17.79 18.91 23.47
C PHE A 420 -16.65 19.16 22.49
N ASP A 421 -15.49 19.58 22.97
CA ASP A 421 -14.24 19.68 22.20
C ASP A 421 -13.05 19.14 23.02
N ALA A 422 -11.90 19.00 22.37
CA ALA A 422 -10.69 18.44 22.97
C ALA A 422 -9.69 19.49 23.47
N THR A 423 -10.02 20.79 23.39
CA THR A 423 -9.10 21.91 23.66
C THR A 423 -8.61 21.88 25.10
N GLU A 424 -9.54 21.72 26.05
CA GLU A 424 -9.22 21.65 27.48
C GLU A 424 -8.33 20.44 27.80
N LEU A 425 -8.63 19.27 27.21
CA LEU A 425 -7.84 18.06 27.39
C LEU A 425 -6.43 18.22 26.80
N ALA A 426 -6.32 18.78 25.59
CA ALA A 426 -5.04 19.03 24.94
C ALA A 426 -4.16 19.97 25.78
N ALA A 427 -4.74 21.07 26.28
CA ALA A 427 -4.05 22.03 27.13
C ALA A 427 -3.55 21.38 28.44
N ALA A 428 -4.39 20.57 29.08
CA ALA A 428 -4.01 19.85 30.30
C ALA A 428 -2.86 18.86 30.06
N LEU A 429 -2.91 18.06 28.98
CA LEU A 429 -1.84 17.11 28.65
C LEU A 429 -0.50 17.82 28.35
N ARG A 430 -0.53 18.96 27.64
CA ARG A 430 0.67 19.78 27.41
C ARG A 430 1.22 20.38 28.71
N ALA A 431 0.36 20.83 29.62
CA ALA A 431 0.79 21.30 30.94
C ALA A 431 1.44 20.18 31.77
N MET A 432 0.89 18.97 31.71
CA MET A 432 1.49 17.78 32.34
C MET A 432 2.87 17.48 31.75
N HIS A 433 3.02 17.58 30.42
CA HIS A 433 4.30 17.37 29.75
C HIS A 433 5.35 18.40 30.18
N ALA A 434 5.03 19.70 30.10
CA ALA A 434 5.92 20.77 30.53
C ALA A 434 6.33 20.64 32.00
N SER A 435 5.39 20.21 32.86
CA SER A 435 5.64 19.95 34.27
C SER A 435 6.63 18.79 34.48
N LEU A 436 6.45 17.66 33.79
CA LEU A 436 7.37 16.51 33.92
C LEU A 436 8.78 16.84 33.42
N GLU A 437 8.90 17.56 32.31
CA GLU A 437 10.19 18.07 31.81
C GLU A 437 10.88 18.95 32.86
N ALA A 438 10.17 19.93 33.41
CA ALA A 438 10.72 20.84 34.44
C ALA A 438 11.13 20.13 35.74
N GLN A 439 10.51 18.98 36.05
CA GLN A 439 10.82 18.16 37.22
C GLN A 439 11.93 17.11 36.94
N GLY A 440 12.50 17.08 35.73
CA GLY A 440 13.56 16.16 35.35
C GLY A 440 13.10 14.76 34.93
N TYR A 441 11.81 14.59 34.61
CA TYR A 441 11.20 13.33 34.16
C TYR A 441 11.00 13.29 32.63
N GLY A 442 11.97 13.78 31.85
CA GLY A 442 11.84 13.91 30.38
C GLY A 442 11.59 12.59 29.64
N GLU A 443 12.22 11.48 30.07
CA GLU A 443 11.95 10.15 29.47
C GLU A 443 10.49 9.70 29.67
N LEU A 444 9.90 10.02 30.82
CA LEU A 444 8.50 9.74 31.12
C LEU A 444 7.57 10.67 30.33
N ALA A 445 7.93 11.95 30.22
CA ALA A 445 7.20 12.94 29.42
C ALA A 445 7.15 12.55 27.93
N SER A 446 8.29 12.12 27.37
CA SER A 446 8.46 11.72 25.96
C SER A 446 7.83 10.37 25.60
N GLY A 447 7.37 9.60 26.59
CA GLY A 447 6.70 8.32 26.43
C GLY A 447 5.23 8.45 26.04
N ARG A 448 4.35 7.69 26.69
CA ARG A 448 2.91 7.62 26.40
C ARG A 448 2.21 8.99 26.40
N LEU A 449 2.71 9.95 27.17
CA LEU A 449 2.10 11.29 27.25
C LEU A 449 2.19 12.04 25.92
N VAL A 450 3.34 11.98 25.23
CA VAL A 450 3.46 12.53 23.86
C VAL A 450 2.51 11.82 22.90
N ASP A 451 2.35 10.50 22.97
CA ASP A 451 1.39 9.78 22.12
C ASP A 451 -0.05 10.23 22.39
N ALA A 452 -0.42 10.45 23.64
CA ALA A 452 -1.74 10.96 24.02
C ALA A 452 -1.96 12.39 23.49
N ILE A 453 -0.98 13.28 23.62
CA ILE A 453 -1.03 14.64 23.05
C ILE A 453 -1.23 14.54 21.54
N ARG A 454 -0.44 13.72 20.85
CA ARG A 454 -0.54 13.52 19.40
C ARG A 454 -1.89 12.97 18.96
N ARG A 455 -2.43 12.00 19.69
CA ARG A 455 -3.77 11.45 19.41
C ARG A 455 -4.84 12.51 19.58
N VAL A 456 -4.79 13.32 20.63
CA VAL A 456 -5.76 14.39 20.84
C VAL A 456 -5.71 15.42 19.70
N ASN A 457 -4.53 15.83 19.24
CA ASN A 457 -4.41 16.78 18.13
C ASN A 457 -4.77 16.17 16.76
N ALA A 458 -4.46 14.89 16.53
CA ALA A 458 -4.73 14.22 15.25
C ALA A 458 -6.18 13.74 15.09
N PHE A 459 -6.83 13.32 16.18
CA PHE A 459 -8.16 12.68 16.15
C PHE A 459 -9.26 13.49 16.85
N GLY A 460 -8.93 14.35 17.83
CA GLY A 460 -9.91 15.04 18.65
C GLY A 460 -10.88 14.09 19.38
N LEU A 461 -12.11 14.53 19.60
CA LEU A 461 -13.19 13.68 20.16
C LEU A 461 -13.96 12.94 19.06
N GLN A 462 -14.02 13.52 17.87
CA GLN A 462 -14.78 13.05 16.71
C GLN A 462 -14.05 11.97 15.89
N LEU A 463 -12.78 11.68 16.20
CA LEU A 463 -11.88 10.78 15.48
C LEU A 463 -11.50 11.24 14.07
N CYS A 464 -12.50 11.46 13.22
CA CYS A 464 -12.34 11.97 11.87
C CYS A 464 -13.51 12.91 11.61
N PRO A 465 -13.29 14.21 11.36
CA PRO A 465 -14.34 15.12 10.91
C PRO A 465 -15.10 14.51 9.73
N LEU A 466 -16.42 14.69 9.73
CA LEU A 466 -17.29 14.13 8.70
C LEU A 466 -17.50 15.16 7.59
N ASP A 467 -17.24 14.80 6.34
CA ASP A 467 -17.65 15.64 5.22
C ASP A 467 -19.11 15.38 4.88
N VAL A 468 -19.84 16.43 4.50
CA VAL A 468 -21.17 16.34 3.93
C VAL A 468 -21.04 16.48 2.42
N ARG A 469 -21.70 15.63 1.64
CA ARG A 469 -21.68 15.74 0.17
C ARG A 469 -23.09 15.59 -0.41
N GLN A 470 -23.52 16.54 -1.23
CA GLN A 470 -24.83 16.53 -1.90
C GLN A 470 -24.73 17.13 -3.32
N GLU A 471 -25.64 16.76 -4.23
CA GLU A 471 -25.68 17.30 -5.60
C GLU A 471 -26.33 18.70 -5.66
N SER A 472 -25.79 19.57 -6.53
CA SER A 472 -26.18 20.99 -6.71
C SER A 472 -27.68 21.19 -6.99
N THR A 473 -28.29 20.28 -7.74
CA THR A 473 -29.73 20.33 -8.07
C THR A 473 -30.62 20.28 -6.83
N ARG A 474 -30.21 19.56 -5.78
CA ARG A 474 -30.94 19.48 -4.51
C ARG A 474 -30.84 20.77 -3.71
N HIS A 475 -29.71 21.48 -3.81
CA HIS A 475 -29.55 22.81 -3.21
C HIS A 475 -30.43 23.83 -3.91
N ALA A 476 -30.49 23.79 -5.24
CA ALA A 476 -31.36 24.66 -6.02
C ALA A 476 -32.85 24.49 -5.62
N ASN A 477 -33.31 23.25 -5.44
CA ASN A 477 -34.67 22.95 -4.97
C ASN A 477 -34.91 23.48 -3.55
N ALA A 478 -33.94 23.30 -2.64
CA ALA A 478 -34.04 23.79 -1.27
C ALA A 478 -34.08 25.33 -1.20
N VAL A 479 -33.28 26.02 -2.02
CA VAL A 479 -33.33 27.48 -2.18
C VAL A 479 -34.68 27.93 -2.77
N ASP A 480 -35.25 27.17 -3.71
CA ASP A 480 -36.57 27.45 -4.25
C ASP A 480 -37.67 27.39 -3.18
N ALA A 481 -37.63 26.36 -2.33
CA ALA A 481 -38.54 26.23 -1.21
C ALA A 481 -38.36 27.36 -0.17
N LEU A 482 -37.11 27.73 0.11
CA LEU A 482 -36.76 28.86 0.98
C LEU A 482 -37.37 30.17 0.46
N ARG A 483 -37.24 30.45 -0.84
CA ARG A 483 -37.81 31.65 -1.49
C ARG A 483 -39.33 31.65 -1.46
N ALA A 484 -39.95 30.49 -1.67
CA ALA A 484 -41.41 30.34 -1.60
C ALA A 484 -41.92 30.63 -0.19
N PHE A 485 -41.29 30.06 0.83
CA PHE A 485 -41.65 30.26 2.24
C PHE A 485 -41.46 31.71 2.70
N ALA A 486 -40.35 32.34 2.32
CA ALA A 486 -40.07 33.74 2.63
C ALA A 486 -40.99 34.74 1.88
N GLY A 487 -41.86 34.27 0.98
CA GLY A 487 -42.78 35.10 0.21
C GLY A 487 -42.11 35.89 -0.93
N VAL A 488 -40.87 35.55 -1.29
CA VAL A 488 -40.09 36.18 -2.38
C VAL A 488 -40.24 35.42 -3.71
N GLY A 489 -40.86 34.23 -3.67
CA GLY A 489 -41.14 33.38 -4.83
C GLY A 489 -42.11 33.96 -5.87
N ALA A 490 -42.78 35.08 -5.57
CA ALA A 490 -43.62 35.82 -6.53
C ALA A 490 -42.83 36.36 -7.74
N ARG A 491 -41.49 36.32 -7.70
CA ARG A 491 -40.57 36.69 -8.80
C ARG A 491 -40.20 35.53 -9.73
N GLY A 492 -40.84 34.35 -9.59
CA GLY A 492 -40.55 33.15 -10.37
C GLY A 492 -39.58 32.18 -9.69
N SER A 493 -39.52 30.94 -10.18
CA SER A 493 -38.64 29.88 -9.65
C SER A 493 -37.17 30.23 -9.83
N TYR A 494 -36.36 29.91 -8.82
CA TYR A 494 -34.90 29.98 -8.77
C TYR A 494 -34.28 29.13 -9.88
N ALA A 495 -34.83 27.94 -10.13
CA ALA A 495 -34.38 27.10 -11.23
C ALA A 495 -34.52 27.78 -12.61
N ALA A 496 -35.47 28.71 -12.77
CA ALA A 496 -35.70 29.44 -14.01
C ALA A 496 -34.85 30.71 -14.17
N LEU A 497 -34.11 31.12 -13.14
CA LEU A 497 -33.17 32.24 -13.23
C LEU A 497 -31.91 31.82 -14.00
N ASP A 498 -31.33 32.75 -14.77
CA ASP A 498 -29.98 32.58 -15.29
C ASP A 498 -28.93 32.69 -14.17
N ASP A 499 -27.72 32.24 -14.46
CA ASP A 499 -26.65 32.17 -13.44
C ASP A 499 -26.25 33.54 -12.90
N ASP A 500 -26.25 34.59 -13.72
CA ASP A 500 -25.87 35.93 -13.27
C ASP A 500 -26.93 36.50 -12.32
N ALA A 501 -28.22 36.28 -12.61
CA ALA A 501 -29.32 36.63 -11.73
C ALA A 501 -29.30 35.82 -10.42
N LYS A 502 -28.94 34.52 -10.47
CA LYS A 502 -28.77 33.69 -9.27
C LYS A 502 -27.64 34.22 -8.39
N ILE A 503 -26.45 34.44 -8.96
CA ILE A 503 -25.28 34.94 -8.24
C ILE A 503 -25.59 36.30 -7.61
N ALA A 504 -26.17 37.24 -8.38
CA ALA A 504 -26.52 38.56 -7.89
C ALA A 504 -27.51 38.50 -6.72
N TRP A 505 -28.55 37.68 -6.82
CA TRP A 505 -29.53 37.52 -5.74
C TRP A 505 -28.91 36.87 -4.50
N LEU A 506 -28.17 35.77 -4.65
CA LEU A 506 -27.53 35.09 -3.52
C LEU A 506 -26.51 35.98 -2.80
N ALA A 507 -25.71 36.73 -3.57
CA ALA A 507 -24.74 37.66 -3.00
C ALA A 507 -25.42 38.80 -2.24
N ASP A 508 -26.52 39.36 -2.77
CA ASP A 508 -27.29 40.40 -2.08
C ASP A 508 -27.85 39.89 -0.75
N GLU A 509 -28.51 38.73 -0.74
CA GLU A 509 -29.07 38.15 0.50
C GLU A 509 -27.97 37.85 1.54
N LEU A 510 -26.81 37.33 1.11
CA LEU A 510 -25.66 37.05 2.00
C LEU A 510 -24.97 38.30 2.56
N GLU A 511 -25.03 39.44 1.86
CA GLU A 511 -24.50 40.72 2.33
C GLU A 511 -25.48 41.48 3.21
N THR A 512 -26.78 41.29 3.00
CA THR A 512 -27.78 42.02 3.78
C THR A 512 -27.72 41.60 5.25
N GLY A 513 -27.56 42.57 6.16
CA GLY A 513 -27.68 42.32 7.60
C GLY A 513 -29.10 41.98 8.09
N ARG A 514 -30.04 41.78 7.15
CA ARG A 514 -31.42 41.39 7.42
C ARG A 514 -31.56 39.90 7.10
N PRO A 515 -31.87 39.04 8.08
CA PRO A 515 -32.16 37.64 7.83
C PRO A 515 -33.33 37.47 6.83
N LEU A 516 -33.20 36.53 5.90
CA LEU A 516 -34.28 36.21 4.95
C LEU A 516 -35.46 35.59 5.72
N LEU A 517 -35.16 34.70 6.67
CA LEU A 517 -36.14 34.13 7.61
C LEU A 517 -36.06 34.77 9.00
N ARG A 518 -37.17 34.80 9.74
CA ARG A 518 -37.12 35.17 11.16
C ARG A 518 -36.48 34.03 11.95
N ARG A 519 -35.85 34.36 13.08
CA ARG A 519 -35.30 33.34 13.99
C ARG A 519 -36.39 32.31 14.38
N GLY A 520 -36.12 31.03 14.17
CA GLY A 520 -37.06 29.94 14.43
C GLY A 520 -38.01 29.60 13.27
N ASP A 521 -37.94 30.31 12.14
CA ASP A 521 -38.77 30.01 10.95
C ASP A 521 -38.11 28.99 10.03
N PHE A 522 -36.79 28.77 10.11
CA PHE A 522 -36.10 27.72 9.35
C PHE A 522 -36.61 26.33 9.74
N GLU A 523 -36.82 26.07 11.04
CA GLU A 523 -37.43 24.81 11.49
C GLU A 523 -38.86 24.66 10.97
N LYS A 524 -39.62 25.75 10.84
CA LYS A 524 -40.98 25.70 10.27
C LYS A 524 -40.97 25.41 8.77
N LEU A 525 -39.97 25.90 8.03
CA LEU A 525 -39.75 25.52 6.63
C LEU A 525 -39.47 24.02 6.52
N VAL A 526 -38.58 23.50 7.40
CA VAL A 526 -38.20 22.09 7.44
C VAL A 526 -39.39 21.17 7.77
N ASP A 527 -40.22 21.56 8.73
CA ASP A 527 -41.34 20.76 9.22
C ASP A 527 -42.65 21.00 8.44
N GLY A 528 -42.75 22.10 7.68
CA GLY A 528 -43.96 22.48 6.93
C GLY A 528 -44.13 21.77 5.58
N ASP A 529 -45.23 22.06 4.88
CA ASP A 529 -45.58 21.41 3.60
C ASP A 529 -44.96 22.09 2.36
N PHE A 530 -43.97 22.98 2.56
CA PHE A 530 -43.33 23.74 1.47
C PHE A 530 -42.33 22.93 0.64
N VAL A 531 -41.95 21.73 1.13
CA VAL A 531 -41.04 20.81 0.44
C VAL A 531 -41.74 19.47 0.27
N GLU A 532 -42.18 19.18 -0.95
CA GLU A 532 -42.88 17.93 -1.28
C GLU A 532 -41.93 16.72 -1.29
N ASP A 533 -40.74 16.89 -1.86
CA ASP A 533 -39.74 15.83 -1.97
C ASP A 533 -39.02 15.60 -0.63
N ALA A 534 -39.03 14.35 -0.15
CA ALA A 534 -38.43 13.99 1.13
C ALA A 534 -36.90 14.18 1.17
N VAL A 535 -36.22 14.03 0.03
CA VAL A 535 -34.75 14.21 -0.10
C VAL A 535 -34.42 15.70 -0.03
N ASP A 536 -35.21 16.55 -0.69
CA ASP A 536 -35.00 18.01 -0.63
C ASP A 536 -35.24 18.55 0.79
N ARG A 537 -36.23 17.99 1.50
CA ARG A 537 -36.47 18.31 2.92
C ARG A 537 -35.30 17.87 3.80
N ASP A 538 -34.68 16.73 3.49
CA ASP A 538 -33.50 16.24 4.19
C ASP A 538 -32.28 17.15 4.02
N VAL A 539 -32.13 17.83 2.88
CA VAL A 539 -31.07 18.85 2.69
C VAL A 539 -31.18 19.95 3.75
N LEU A 540 -32.38 20.47 3.98
CA LEU A 540 -32.60 21.50 5.01
C LEU A 540 -32.33 20.96 6.43
N LYS A 541 -32.78 19.74 6.76
CA LYS A 541 -32.47 19.09 8.05
C LYS A 541 -30.97 18.92 8.26
N THR A 542 -30.25 18.65 7.19
CA THR A 542 -28.79 18.49 7.20
C THR A 542 -28.10 19.82 7.43
N CYS A 543 -28.49 20.87 6.71
CA CYS A 543 -27.97 22.22 6.92
C CYS A 543 -28.22 22.69 8.36
N ALA A 544 -29.41 22.45 8.92
CA ALA A 544 -29.71 22.72 10.32
C ALA A 544 -28.77 21.99 11.28
N TYR A 545 -28.51 20.69 11.04
CA TYR A 545 -27.59 19.95 11.90
C TYR A 545 -26.14 20.42 11.77
N VAL A 546 -25.70 20.74 10.55
CA VAL A 546 -24.35 21.28 10.29
C VAL A 546 -24.16 22.61 11.01
N ALA A 547 -25.17 23.49 10.99
CA ALA A 547 -25.16 24.77 11.69
C ALA A 547 -25.17 24.63 13.23
N GLU A 548 -25.89 23.63 13.76
CA GLU A 548 -26.01 23.35 15.20
C GLU A 548 -24.76 22.71 15.81
N ALA A 549 -24.03 21.90 15.03
CA ALA A 549 -22.98 21.04 15.57
C ALA A 549 -21.78 21.84 16.14
N PRO A 550 -21.07 21.29 17.13
CA PRO A 550 -19.87 21.92 17.66
C PRO A 550 -18.75 22.04 16.60
N PRO A 551 -17.82 23.00 16.80
CA PRO A 551 -16.65 23.15 15.94
C PRO A 551 -15.90 21.83 15.78
N ASP A 552 -15.28 21.63 14.62
CA ASP A 552 -14.49 20.44 14.26
C ASP A 552 -15.27 19.14 14.05
N THR A 553 -16.61 19.16 14.18
CA THR A 553 -17.46 17.99 13.89
C THR A 553 -17.46 17.65 12.40
N PHE A 554 -17.56 18.67 11.55
CA PHE A 554 -17.63 18.54 10.10
C PHE A 554 -16.36 19.06 9.43
N GLY A 555 -15.98 18.44 8.31
CA GLY A 555 -14.86 18.85 7.47
C GLY A 555 -15.30 19.80 6.36
N ALA A 556 -15.53 19.24 5.17
CA ALA A 556 -16.00 19.94 3.97
C ALA A 556 -17.47 19.65 3.66
N TYR A 557 -18.15 20.62 3.06
CA TYR A 557 -19.45 20.49 2.41
C TYR A 557 -19.19 20.45 0.91
N VAL A 558 -19.14 19.25 0.33
CA VAL A 558 -18.85 19.02 -1.08
C VAL A 558 -20.12 19.11 -1.92
N ILE A 559 -20.09 19.93 -2.97
CA ILE A 559 -21.20 20.09 -3.91
C ILE A 559 -20.90 19.28 -5.16
N SER A 560 -21.59 18.16 -5.35
CA SER A 560 -21.49 17.35 -6.56
C SER A 560 -22.21 18.04 -7.71
N GLN A 561 -21.77 17.81 -8.95
CA GLN A 561 -22.27 18.46 -10.15
C GLN A 561 -22.27 19.99 -10.03
N ALA A 562 -21.19 20.54 -9.46
CA ALA A 562 -21.00 21.98 -9.41
C ALA A 562 -20.64 22.48 -10.82
N THR A 563 -21.42 23.44 -11.31
CA THR A 563 -21.28 24.02 -12.65
C THR A 563 -20.97 25.52 -12.58
N SER A 564 -21.44 26.19 -11.53
CA SER A 564 -21.42 27.64 -11.43
C SER A 564 -21.02 28.15 -10.04
N ALA A 565 -20.74 29.44 -9.93
CA ALA A 565 -20.57 30.11 -8.63
C ALA A 565 -21.86 30.13 -7.80
N ALA A 566 -23.03 30.09 -8.45
CA ALA A 566 -24.32 30.08 -7.76
C ALA A 566 -24.48 28.81 -6.91
N ASP A 567 -23.92 27.69 -7.34
CA ASP A 567 -23.99 26.42 -6.60
C ASP A 567 -23.32 26.53 -5.23
N VAL A 568 -22.15 27.18 -5.17
CA VAL A 568 -21.42 27.45 -3.92
C VAL A 568 -22.21 28.42 -3.05
N LEU A 569 -22.63 29.56 -3.60
CA LEU A 569 -23.36 30.59 -2.86
C LEU A 569 -24.73 30.10 -2.35
N ALA A 570 -25.37 29.15 -3.04
CA ALA A 570 -26.62 28.55 -2.61
C ALA A 570 -26.45 27.78 -1.29
N VAL A 571 -25.39 26.97 -1.17
CA VAL A 571 -25.08 26.26 0.08
C VAL A 571 -24.71 27.23 1.19
N GLU A 572 -23.94 28.27 0.87
CA GLU A 572 -23.59 29.32 1.84
C GLU A 572 -24.84 29.99 2.42
N LEU A 573 -25.82 30.32 1.58
CA LEU A 573 -27.09 30.89 2.00
C LEU A 573 -27.88 29.91 2.88
N LEU A 574 -27.98 28.64 2.48
CA LEU A 574 -28.70 27.62 3.24
C LEU A 574 -28.09 27.41 4.64
N LEU A 575 -26.76 27.39 4.75
CA LEU A 575 -26.07 27.28 6.04
C LEU A 575 -26.24 28.55 6.89
N HIS A 576 -26.18 29.73 6.26
CA HIS A 576 -26.42 31.00 6.93
C HIS A 576 -27.83 31.06 7.54
N GLU A 577 -28.86 30.76 6.75
CA GLU A 577 -30.25 30.77 7.21
C GLU A 577 -30.57 29.64 8.21
N ALA A 578 -29.84 28.53 8.16
CA ALA A 578 -29.89 27.48 9.17
C ALA A 578 -29.28 27.89 10.52
N GLY A 579 -28.67 29.08 10.62
CA GLY A 579 -28.11 29.63 11.85
C GLY A 579 -26.62 29.41 12.05
N ALA A 580 -25.87 29.06 10.99
CA ALA A 580 -24.41 28.95 11.09
C ALA A 580 -23.79 30.33 11.39
N ALA A 581 -22.84 30.39 12.31
CA ALA A 581 -22.25 31.66 12.77
C ALA A 581 -21.58 32.46 11.63
N SER A 582 -21.86 33.77 11.57
CA SER A 582 -21.37 34.70 10.54
C SER A 582 -19.86 34.86 10.51
N ASP A 583 -19.17 34.62 11.63
CA ASP A 583 -17.72 34.71 11.76
C ASP A 583 -16.98 33.44 11.32
N ARG A 584 -17.72 32.42 10.89
CA ARG A 584 -17.23 31.10 10.45
C ARG A 584 -16.31 30.39 11.45
N SER A 585 -16.29 30.80 12.71
CA SER A 585 -15.62 30.04 13.77
C SER A 585 -16.13 28.59 13.88
N ASN A 586 -17.32 28.33 13.34
CA ASN A 586 -18.02 27.06 13.36
C ASN A 586 -18.49 26.54 11.97
N CYS A 587 -17.94 27.02 10.84
CA CYS A 587 -18.46 26.67 9.50
C CYS A 587 -17.60 25.66 8.72
N THR A 588 -18.28 24.63 8.23
CA THR A 588 -17.81 23.66 7.22
C THR A 588 -17.36 24.38 5.94
N ARG A 589 -16.22 23.99 5.38
CA ARG A 589 -15.70 24.55 4.12
C ARG A 589 -16.59 24.15 2.94
N VAL A 590 -17.15 25.08 2.17
CA VAL A 590 -17.96 24.74 0.98
C VAL A 590 -17.05 24.51 -0.24
N VAL A 591 -17.17 23.34 -0.87
CA VAL A 591 -16.23 22.84 -1.87
C VAL A 591 -16.97 22.45 -3.15
N PRO A 592 -16.78 23.15 -4.28
CA PRO A 592 -17.32 22.71 -5.56
C PRO A 592 -16.56 21.47 -6.06
N LEU A 593 -17.29 20.45 -6.51
CA LEU A 593 -16.75 19.31 -7.25
C LEU A 593 -17.02 19.46 -8.74
N PHE A 594 -15.96 19.72 -9.51
CA PHE A 594 -16.00 19.73 -10.97
C PHE A 594 -15.73 18.30 -11.48
N GLU A 595 -16.75 17.68 -12.09
CA GLU A 595 -16.72 16.25 -12.42
C GLU A 595 -16.92 15.90 -13.89
N THR A 596 -17.43 16.80 -14.74
CA THR A 596 -17.45 16.59 -16.20
C THR A 596 -16.30 17.31 -16.90
N LEU A 597 -16.04 16.99 -18.18
CA LEU A 597 -15.03 17.69 -18.97
C LEU A 597 -15.35 19.19 -19.07
N ASP A 598 -16.61 19.53 -19.31
CA ASP A 598 -17.06 20.92 -19.45
C ASP A 598 -16.92 21.67 -18.12
N ASP A 599 -17.25 21.03 -17.00
CA ASP A 599 -17.10 21.62 -15.66
C ASP A 599 -15.63 21.92 -15.32
N LEU A 600 -14.71 20.99 -15.64
CA LEU A 600 -13.28 21.19 -15.42
C LEU A 600 -12.73 22.35 -16.27
N ASN A 601 -13.20 22.46 -17.51
CA ASN A 601 -12.81 23.54 -18.42
C ASN A 601 -13.39 24.90 -17.98
N ASN A 602 -14.62 24.91 -17.45
CA ASN A 602 -15.31 26.11 -16.99
C ASN A 602 -14.96 26.52 -15.55
N GLY A 603 -14.38 25.63 -14.76
CA GLY A 603 -13.97 25.85 -13.37
C GLY A 603 -13.26 27.20 -13.11
N PRO A 604 -12.23 27.59 -13.91
CA PRO A 604 -11.58 28.90 -13.75
C PRO A 604 -12.52 30.09 -13.89
N ALA A 605 -13.48 30.04 -14.83
CA ALA A 605 -14.46 31.10 -15.02
C ALA A 605 -15.46 31.15 -13.85
N SER A 606 -15.92 29.98 -13.38
CA SER A 606 -16.80 29.86 -12.22
C SER A 606 -16.14 30.39 -10.94
N LEU A 607 -14.86 30.05 -10.68
CA LEU A 607 -14.10 30.59 -9.55
C LEU A 607 -13.90 32.10 -9.64
N ARG A 608 -13.59 32.64 -10.83
CA ARG A 608 -13.46 34.09 -11.01
C ARG A 608 -14.75 34.83 -10.68
N ARG A 609 -15.91 34.30 -11.09
CA ARG A 609 -17.22 34.86 -10.72
C ARG A 609 -17.48 34.75 -9.22
N LEU A 610 -17.13 33.63 -8.61
CA LEU A 610 -17.27 33.40 -7.16
C LEU A 610 -16.42 34.39 -6.35
N PHE A 611 -15.14 34.55 -6.67
CA PHE A 611 -14.23 35.48 -5.97
C PHE A 611 -14.54 36.95 -6.24
N SER A 612 -15.20 37.25 -7.36
CA SER A 612 -15.72 38.60 -7.65
C SER A 612 -17.03 38.91 -6.94
N SER A 613 -17.67 37.92 -6.30
CA SER A 613 -18.94 38.11 -5.58
C SER A 613 -18.70 38.89 -4.28
N PRO A 614 -19.49 39.94 -3.99
CA PRO A 614 -19.34 40.76 -2.79
C PRO A 614 -19.23 39.93 -1.49
N GLY A 615 -18.26 40.28 -0.66
CA GLY A 615 -17.94 39.68 0.65
C GLY A 615 -17.55 38.21 0.67
N TYR A 616 -17.48 37.51 -0.48
CA TYR A 616 -17.14 36.09 -0.50
C TYR A 616 -15.70 35.83 -0.04
N LEU A 617 -14.74 36.66 -0.46
CA LEU A 617 -13.32 36.51 -0.06
C LEU A 617 -13.12 36.64 1.44
N ASP A 618 -13.86 37.54 2.08
CA ASP A 618 -13.81 37.72 3.53
C ASP A 618 -14.48 36.54 4.23
N ARG A 619 -15.64 36.09 3.75
CA ARG A 619 -16.32 34.88 4.25
C ARG A 619 -15.45 33.62 4.15
N CYS A 620 -14.78 33.39 3.01
CA CYS A 620 -13.91 32.22 2.85
C CYS A 620 -12.55 32.36 3.56
N GLY A 621 -12.26 33.51 4.18
CA GLY A 621 -10.97 33.79 4.81
C GLY A 621 -9.81 33.67 3.83
N ARG A 622 -10.07 34.00 2.55
CA ARG A 622 -9.14 33.84 1.42
C ARG A 622 -8.58 32.42 1.29
N LYS A 623 -9.39 31.40 1.60
CA LYS A 623 -9.05 29.98 1.43
C LYS A 623 -10.15 29.29 0.66
N GLN A 624 -9.79 28.61 -0.42
CA GLN A 624 -10.74 27.85 -1.23
C GLN A 624 -10.25 26.42 -1.44
N GLU A 625 -11.06 25.47 -1.00
CA GLU A 625 -10.87 24.07 -1.36
C GLU A 625 -11.70 23.75 -2.61
N ILE A 626 -11.13 23.01 -3.57
CA ILE A 626 -11.75 22.69 -4.87
C ILE A 626 -11.61 21.19 -5.09
N MET A 627 -12.72 20.49 -5.29
CA MET A 627 -12.68 19.05 -5.54
C MET A 627 -12.63 18.75 -7.05
N VAL A 628 -11.74 17.84 -7.44
CA VAL A 628 -11.55 17.42 -8.82
C VAL A 628 -12.01 15.97 -8.98
N GLY A 629 -12.98 15.74 -9.87
CA GLY A 629 -13.51 14.42 -10.20
C GLY A 629 -12.61 13.67 -11.18
N TYR A 630 -12.24 12.42 -10.87
CA TYR A 630 -11.42 11.59 -11.75
C TYR A 630 -12.22 10.58 -12.56
N SER A 631 -12.93 9.71 -11.84
CA SER A 631 -13.64 8.59 -12.45
C SER A 631 -14.86 9.06 -13.26
N ASP A 632 -15.56 10.10 -12.81
CA ASP A 632 -16.73 10.65 -13.49
C ASP A 632 -16.33 11.40 -14.78
N SER A 633 -15.25 12.18 -14.77
CA SER A 633 -14.74 12.84 -15.99
C SER A 633 -14.24 11.82 -17.02
N ALA A 634 -13.59 10.74 -16.56
CA ALA A 634 -13.18 9.65 -17.45
C ALA A 634 -14.36 8.87 -18.04
N LYS A 635 -15.51 8.80 -17.34
CA LYS A 635 -16.76 8.27 -17.88
C LYS A 635 -17.42 9.23 -18.87
N ASP A 636 -17.23 10.54 -18.70
CA ASP A 636 -17.80 11.56 -19.57
C ASP A 636 -17.09 11.64 -20.93
N ALA A 637 -15.75 11.63 -20.93
CA ALA A 637 -14.91 11.98 -22.06
C ALA A 637 -13.79 10.98 -22.39
N GLY A 638 -13.69 9.86 -21.67
CA GLY A 638 -12.55 8.96 -21.77
C GLY A 638 -11.37 9.41 -20.90
N ARG A 639 -10.47 8.47 -20.61
CA ARG A 639 -9.45 8.63 -19.57
C ARG A 639 -8.36 9.65 -19.91
N LEU A 640 -7.87 9.66 -21.15
CA LEU A 640 -6.79 10.55 -21.58
C LEU A 640 -7.24 12.02 -21.59
N ALA A 641 -8.40 12.30 -22.16
CA ALA A 641 -9.00 13.63 -22.15
C ALA A 641 -9.29 14.14 -20.73
N ALA A 642 -9.85 13.28 -19.87
CA ALA A 642 -10.09 13.63 -18.47
C ALA A 642 -8.79 13.96 -17.72
N TRP A 643 -7.72 13.18 -17.90
CA TRP A 643 -6.43 13.47 -17.27
C TRP A 643 -5.84 14.79 -17.71
N TRP A 644 -5.91 15.10 -19.01
CA TRP A 644 -5.42 16.38 -19.53
C TRP A 644 -6.24 17.55 -18.99
N ALA A 645 -7.57 17.45 -19.01
CA ALA A 645 -8.46 18.48 -18.45
C ALA A 645 -8.24 18.69 -16.95
N GLN A 646 -7.92 17.65 -16.19
CA GLN A 646 -7.57 17.77 -14.77
C GLN A 646 -6.23 18.48 -14.59
N TYR A 647 -5.22 18.14 -15.39
CA TYR A 647 -3.90 18.77 -15.32
C TYR A 647 -4.00 20.26 -15.63
N GLU A 648 -4.55 20.60 -16.79
CA GLU A 648 -4.69 21.98 -17.25
C GLU A 648 -5.70 22.78 -16.41
N GLY A 649 -6.81 22.15 -16.00
CA GLY A 649 -7.83 22.75 -15.17
C GLY A 649 -7.28 23.19 -13.81
N GLN A 650 -6.45 22.35 -13.15
CA GLN A 650 -5.81 22.71 -11.89
C GLN A 650 -4.87 23.91 -12.04
N GLU A 651 -4.04 23.96 -13.09
CA GLU A 651 -3.16 25.11 -13.34
C GLU A 651 -3.96 26.41 -13.57
N LYS A 652 -5.00 26.33 -14.40
CA LYS A 652 -5.86 27.50 -14.69
C LYS A 652 -6.63 27.96 -13.46
N MET A 653 -7.16 27.04 -12.65
CA MET A 653 -7.87 27.37 -11.41
C MET A 653 -6.92 27.97 -10.37
N LEU A 654 -5.70 27.42 -10.23
CA LEU A 654 -4.67 27.98 -9.36
C LEU A 654 -4.31 29.41 -9.75
N ALA A 655 -4.13 29.68 -11.04
CA ALA A 655 -3.85 31.03 -11.53
C ALA A 655 -4.97 32.04 -11.18
N VAL A 656 -6.24 31.60 -11.15
CA VAL A 656 -7.35 32.45 -10.67
C VAL A 656 -7.28 32.65 -9.16
N CYS A 657 -6.94 31.62 -8.39
CA CYS A 657 -6.73 31.78 -6.94
C CYS A 657 -5.61 32.79 -6.64
N ASP A 658 -4.50 32.72 -7.38
CA ASP A 658 -3.37 33.66 -7.27
C ASP A 658 -3.78 35.10 -7.64
N GLU A 659 -4.57 35.27 -8.71
CA GLU A 659 -5.12 36.57 -9.16
C GLU A 659 -5.87 37.29 -8.02
N PHE A 660 -6.62 36.54 -7.19
CA PHE A 660 -7.43 37.09 -6.10
C PHE A 660 -6.76 37.01 -4.71
N GLY A 661 -5.55 36.45 -4.62
CA GLY A 661 -4.83 36.22 -3.36
C GLY A 661 -5.58 35.25 -2.44
N VAL A 662 -6.04 34.12 -3.01
CA VAL A 662 -6.74 33.02 -2.34
C VAL A 662 -5.81 31.82 -2.25
N GLU A 663 -5.66 31.26 -1.06
CA GLU A 663 -4.92 30.01 -0.84
C GLU A 663 -5.78 28.82 -1.31
N ALA A 664 -5.33 28.14 -2.36
CA ALA A 664 -6.03 26.98 -2.93
C ALA A 664 -5.69 25.68 -2.18
N THR A 665 -6.64 24.75 -2.14
CA THR A 665 -6.38 23.34 -1.78
C THR A 665 -7.16 22.45 -2.73
N PHE A 666 -6.49 21.63 -3.52
CA PHE A 666 -7.17 20.66 -4.37
C PHE A 666 -7.52 19.41 -3.56
N PHE A 667 -8.80 19.04 -3.63
CA PHE A 667 -9.34 17.82 -3.07
C PHE A 667 -9.48 16.77 -4.17
N HIS A 668 -8.64 15.74 -4.13
CA HIS A 668 -8.56 14.73 -5.16
C HIS A 668 -9.55 13.58 -4.91
N GLY A 669 -10.55 13.46 -5.80
CA GLY A 669 -11.40 12.28 -5.89
C GLY A 669 -10.61 11.04 -6.33
N LYS A 670 -11.11 9.84 -6.01
CA LYS A 670 -10.39 8.61 -6.35
C LYS A 670 -10.69 8.13 -7.78
N GLY A 671 -9.66 7.70 -8.49
CA GLY A 671 -9.71 7.31 -9.92
C GLY A 671 -8.48 7.71 -10.73
N GLY A 672 -7.72 8.70 -10.23
CA GLY A 672 -6.42 9.09 -10.75
C GLY A 672 -5.28 8.14 -10.35
N THR A 673 -4.07 8.44 -10.81
CA THR A 673 -2.82 7.71 -10.53
C THR A 673 -2.56 7.53 -9.02
N VAL A 674 -2.94 8.52 -8.21
CA VAL A 674 -2.72 8.52 -6.74
C VAL A 674 -3.52 7.43 -6.02
N GLY A 675 -4.75 7.16 -6.45
CA GLY A 675 -5.66 6.29 -5.71
C GLY A 675 -5.43 4.79 -5.93
N ARG A 676 -4.71 4.41 -6.99
CA ARG A 676 -4.64 3.00 -7.42
C ARG A 676 -3.26 2.37 -7.27
N GLY A 677 -2.26 3.14 -6.86
CA GLY A 677 -0.86 2.75 -6.91
C GLY A 677 -0.37 1.85 -5.78
N GLY A 678 -0.96 1.93 -4.58
CA GLY A 678 -0.28 1.39 -3.40
C GLY A 678 1.09 2.06 -3.17
N ASN A 679 1.87 1.51 -2.26
CA ASN A 679 3.20 2.04 -1.93
C ASN A 679 4.25 1.27 -2.77
N PRO A 680 5.16 1.92 -3.52
CA PRO A 680 5.56 3.34 -3.49
C PRO A 680 4.91 4.28 -4.53
N GLU A 681 4.00 3.83 -5.39
CA GLU A 681 3.44 4.60 -6.51
C GLU A 681 2.70 5.86 -6.09
N THR A 682 2.05 5.84 -4.92
CA THR A 682 1.43 7.03 -4.33
C THR A 682 2.40 8.21 -4.27
N TYR A 683 3.67 7.98 -3.93
CA TYR A 683 4.70 9.03 -3.89
C TYR A 683 4.90 9.69 -5.27
N ARG A 684 5.07 8.88 -6.31
CA ARG A 684 5.29 9.37 -7.68
C ARG A 684 4.05 10.07 -8.23
N ALA A 685 2.88 9.51 -7.95
CA ALA A 685 1.61 10.07 -8.40
C ALA A 685 1.34 11.45 -7.78
N ILE A 686 1.71 11.65 -6.51
CA ILE A 686 1.64 12.96 -5.85
C ILE A 686 2.62 13.93 -6.55
N LEU A 687 3.88 13.54 -6.75
CA LEU A 687 4.88 14.40 -7.41
C LEU A 687 4.58 14.70 -8.90
N ALA A 688 3.73 13.89 -9.53
CA ALA A 688 3.32 14.06 -10.92
C ALA A 688 2.23 15.15 -11.11
N HIS A 689 1.66 15.71 -10.05
CA HIS A 689 0.70 16.83 -10.20
C HIS A 689 1.35 18.04 -10.86
N PRO A 690 0.54 18.95 -11.44
CA PRO A 690 1.09 20.20 -11.95
C PRO A 690 1.88 20.94 -10.86
N PRO A 691 2.97 21.63 -11.22
CA PRO A 691 3.76 22.37 -10.24
C PRO A 691 2.90 23.34 -9.42
N ASN A 692 3.22 23.47 -8.13
CA ASN A 692 2.58 24.40 -7.18
C ASN A 692 1.10 24.13 -6.84
N THR A 693 0.46 23.08 -7.36
CA THR A 693 -0.95 22.80 -7.01
C THR A 693 -1.11 22.13 -5.65
N ILE A 694 -0.07 21.50 -5.12
CA ILE A 694 -0.08 20.90 -3.79
C ILE A 694 0.38 21.92 -2.75
N ASP A 695 1.56 22.51 -2.93
CA ASP A 695 2.10 23.58 -2.09
C ASP A 695 2.02 23.30 -0.57
N GLY A 696 2.30 22.05 -0.17
CA GLY A 696 2.21 21.59 1.22
C GLY A 696 0.81 21.16 1.67
N ARG A 697 -0.22 21.26 0.82
CA ARG A 697 -1.62 20.94 1.12
C ARG A 697 -2.15 19.90 0.16
N PHE A 698 -2.44 18.72 0.69
CA PHE A 698 -2.87 17.60 -0.13
C PHE A 698 -4.06 16.92 0.52
N ARG A 699 -5.22 16.98 -0.14
CA ARG A 699 -6.43 16.31 0.34
C ARG A 699 -6.86 15.24 -0.65
N VAL A 700 -7.06 14.01 -0.20
CA VAL A 700 -7.36 12.88 -1.09
C VAL A 700 -8.40 11.94 -0.50
N THR A 701 -9.30 11.45 -1.34
CA THR A 701 -10.23 10.37 -0.96
C THR A 701 -9.55 9.01 -1.00
N GLU A 702 -9.74 8.21 0.05
CA GLU A 702 -9.34 6.81 0.11
C GLU A 702 -10.56 5.88 0.04
N GLN A 703 -10.72 5.20 -1.10
CA GLN A 703 -11.75 4.17 -1.34
C GLN A 703 -11.63 3.05 -0.34
N GLY A 704 -12.78 2.54 0.14
CA GLY A 704 -12.83 1.48 1.13
C GLY A 704 -11.99 0.24 0.79
N GLU A 705 -11.88 -0.18 -0.48
CA GLU A 705 -11.04 -1.33 -0.86
C GLU A 705 -9.56 -1.12 -0.55
N MET A 706 -9.08 0.12 -0.69
CA MET A 706 -7.71 0.44 -0.34
C MET A 706 -7.56 0.80 1.12
N ILE A 707 -8.62 1.15 1.85
CA ILE A 707 -8.51 1.40 3.30
C ILE A 707 -8.01 0.13 3.99
N ALA A 708 -8.54 -1.04 3.65
CA ALA A 708 -8.06 -2.31 4.18
C ALA A 708 -6.59 -2.59 3.77
N PHE A 709 -6.20 -2.21 2.55
CA PHE A 709 -4.86 -2.46 2.01
C PHE A 709 -3.79 -1.48 2.55
N ASN A 710 -4.14 -0.21 2.73
CA ASN A 710 -3.23 0.87 3.09
C ASN A 710 -3.21 1.14 4.60
N PHE A 711 -4.35 0.91 5.27
CA PHE A 711 -4.54 1.23 6.68
C PHE A 711 -5.07 0.06 7.52
N GLY A 712 -5.25 -1.13 6.95
CA GLY A 712 -5.77 -2.28 7.70
C GLY A 712 -4.83 -2.87 8.75
N GLU A 713 -3.52 -2.57 8.66
CA GLU A 713 -2.47 -3.05 9.55
C GLU A 713 -1.57 -1.89 9.99
N PRO A 714 -1.29 -1.68 11.30
CA PRO A 714 -0.54 -0.52 11.81
C PRO A 714 0.77 -0.23 11.10
N ARG A 715 1.57 -1.26 10.80
CA ARG A 715 2.89 -1.09 10.13
C ARG A 715 2.75 -0.60 8.69
N VAL A 716 1.73 -1.09 8.00
CA VAL A 716 1.43 -0.67 6.63
C VAL A 716 0.87 0.75 6.66
N ALA A 717 -0.01 1.06 7.61
CA ALA A 717 -0.56 2.38 7.82
C ALA A 717 0.53 3.42 8.09
N GLU A 718 1.47 3.14 9.01
CA GLU A 718 2.62 4.01 9.32
C GLU A 718 3.43 4.31 8.04
N ARG A 719 3.71 3.28 7.22
CA ARG A 719 4.44 3.46 5.97
C ARG A 719 3.65 4.28 4.95
N THR A 720 2.34 4.10 4.88
CA THR A 720 1.49 4.90 3.99
C THR A 720 1.49 6.37 4.39
N LEU A 721 1.37 6.67 5.69
CA LEU A 721 1.44 8.05 6.21
C LEU A 721 2.80 8.70 5.91
N ASP A 722 3.88 7.95 6.10
CA ASP A 722 5.26 8.34 5.75
C ASP A 722 5.40 8.70 4.26
N ILE A 723 4.82 7.90 3.37
CA ILE A 723 4.84 8.15 1.91
C ILE A 723 4.08 9.42 1.53
N PHE A 724 2.87 9.60 2.09
CA PHE A 724 2.08 10.81 1.85
C PHE A 724 2.82 12.06 2.30
N SER A 725 3.35 12.05 3.53
CA SER A 725 4.09 13.19 4.06
C SER A 725 5.39 13.45 3.28
N ALA A 726 6.13 12.41 2.92
CA ALA A 726 7.36 12.55 2.15
C ALA A 726 7.12 13.14 0.76
N ALA A 727 6.03 12.74 0.09
CA ALA A 727 5.71 13.24 -1.24
C ALA A 727 5.33 14.73 -1.22
N VAL A 728 4.50 15.13 -0.26
CA VAL A 728 4.08 16.53 -0.11
C VAL A 728 5.25 17.42 0.30
N LEU A 729 6.12 16.94 1.19
CA LEU A 729 7.36 17.65 1.55
C LEU A 729 8.29 17.82 0.34
N ARG A 730 8.49 16.76 -0.45
CA ARG A 730 9.33 16.82 -1.65
C ARG A 730 8.73 17.75 -2.72
N ASP A 731 7.42 17.75 -2.88
CA ASP A 731 6.72 18.65 -3.80
C ASP A 731 6.99 20.13 -3.45
N LYS A 732 6.89 20.46 -2.16
CA LYS A 732 7.01 21.82 -1.63
C LYS A 732 8.43 22.39 -1.71
N LEU A 733 9.45 21.57 -1.44
CA LEU A 733 10.84 22.03 -1.29
C LEU A 733 11.76 21.60 -2.42
N GLY A 734 11.37 20.61 -3.23
CA GLY A 734 12.17 20.13 -4.36
C GLY A 734 12.09 21.08 -5.56
N ASP A 735 13.10 21.01 -6.43
CA ASP A 735 13.11 21.81 -7.66
C ASP A 735 11.91 21.45 -8.56
N ALA A 736 11.12 22.48 -8.93
CA ALA A 736 9.98 22.35 -9.82
C ALA A 736 10.37 22.37 -11.31
N SER A 737 11.62 22.76 -11.65
CA SER A 737 12.11 22.88 -13.03
C SER A 737 12.04 21.56 -13.79
N ASP A 738 12.36 20.44 -13.13
CA ASP A 738 12.26 19.07 -13.66
C ASP A 738 10.81 18.61 -13.98
N ARG A 739 9.81 19.42 -13.59
CA ARG A 739 8.38 19.14 -13.79
C ARG A 739 7.70 20.11 -14.76
N ALA A 740 8.44 21.08 -15.28
CA ALA A 740 7.92 22.05 -16.24
C ALA A 740 7.61 21.37 -17.59
N VAL A 741 6.41 21.63 -18.12
CA VAL A 741 5.96 21.05 -19.38
C VAL A 741 6.30 21.99 -20.54
N LYS A 742 6.98 21.46 -21.55
CA LYS A 742 7.32 22.20 -22.77
C LYS A 742 6.06 22.61 -23.54
N PRO A 743 6.00 23.81 -24.17
CA PRO A 743 4.82 24.27 -24.91
C PRO A 743 4.37 23.32 -26.03
N GLU A 744 5.33 22.70 -26.73
CA GLU A 744 5.06 21.70 -27.76
C GLU A 744 4.30 20.49 -27.22
N TRP A 745 4.70 19.96 -26.07
CA TRP A 745 4.02 18.82 -25.42
C TRP A 745 2.61 19.18 -24.97
N ARG A 746 2.36 20.43 -24.55
CA ARG A 746 1.00 20.90 -24.24
C ARG A 746 0.11 20.91 -25.48
N ALA A 747 0.64 21.40 -26.61
CA ALA A 747 -0.08 21.41 -27.88
C ALA A 747 -0.37 19.98 -28.37
N THR A 748 0.58 19.05 -28.18
CA THR A 748 0.39 17.63 -28.48
C THR A 748 -0.67 17.01 -27.57
N MET A 749 -0.61 17.23 -26.26
CA MET A 749 -1.64 16.74 -25.32
C MET A 749 -3.04 17.29 -25.60
N ALA A 750 -3.18 18.55 -26.03
CA ALA A 750 -4.47 19.10 -26.43
C ALA A 750 -5.09 18.31 -27.61
N LYS A 751 -4.30 18.01 -28.65
CA LYS A 751 -4.73 17.19 -29.80
C LYS A 751 -5.06 15.76 -29.40
N LEU A 752 -4.25 15.16 -28.53
CA LEU A 752 -4.49 13.81 -27.99
C LEU A 752 -5.79 13.75 -27.19
N SER A 753 -6.05 14.77 -26.38
CA SER A 753 -7.28 14.93 -25.60
C SER A 753 -8.51 15.01 -26.51
N GLU A 754 -8.49 15.86 -27.54
CA GLU A 754 -9.58 15.98 -28.51
C GLU A 754 -9.84 14.66 -29.27
N THR A 755 -8.77 14.04 -29.77
CA THR A 755 -8.86 12.79 -30.56
C THR A 755 -9.40 11.64 -29.71
N SER A 756 -8.86 11.46 -28.50
CA SER A 756 -9.32 10.40 -27.58
C SER A 756 -10.75 10.61 -27.12
N CYS A 757 -11.16 11.85 -26.86
CA CYS A 757 -12.53 12.17 -26.47
C CYS A 757 -13.52 11.90 -27.60
N ALA A 758 -13.18 12.26 -28.84
CA ALA A 758 -14.01 12.00 -30.00
C ALA A 758 -14.20 10.49 -30.21
N ALA A 759 -13.11 9.71 -30.20
CA ALA A 759 -13.17 8.25 -30.32
C ALA A 759 -14.01 7.60 -29.19
N TYR A 760 -13.85 8.08 -27.95
CA TYR A 760 -14.62 7.61 -26.80
C TYR A 760 -16.13 7.89 -26.96
N ARG A 761 -16.51 9.13 -27.26
CA ARG A 761 -17.93 9.55 -27.36
C ARG A 761 -18.62 8.94 -28.58
N ALA A 762 -17.90 8.79 -29.70
CA ALA A 762 -18.39 8.11 -30.89
C ALA A 762 -18.90 6.68 -30.60
N LEU A 763 -18.20 5.96 -29.71
CA LEU A 763 -18.65 4.64 -29.27
C LEU A 763 -19.69 4.71 -28.15
N VAL A 764 -19.40 5.43 -27.06
CA VAL A 764 -20.18 5.31 -25.81
C VAL A 764 -21.51 6.07 -25.87
N ARG A 765 -21.58 7.18 -26.62
CA ARG A 765 -22.77 8.03 -26.74
C ARG A 765 -23.49 7.90 -28.08
N GLU A 766 -22.73 7.86 -29.17
CA GLU A 766 -23.29 8.00 -30.51
C GLU A 766 -23.65 6.64 -31.15
N ASP A 767 -22.91 5.57 -30.83
CA ASP A 767 -23.19 4.23 -31.35
C ASP A 767 -24.43 3.61 -30.68
N ALA A 768 -25.51 3.49 -31.45
CA ALA A 768 -26.78 2.93 -31.00
C ALA A 768 -26.68 1.46 -30.56
N ASP A 769 -25.66 0.73 -31.01
CA ASP A 769 -25.42 -0.67 -30.68
C ASP A 769 -24.71 -0.84 -29.34
N PHE A 770 -24.11 0.22 -28.80
CA PHE A 770 -23.27 0.17 -27.61
C PHE A 770 -24.04 -0.23 -26.34
N VAL A 771 -25.16 0.44 -26.02
CA VAL A 771 -25.94 0.14 -24.81
C VAL A 771 -26.51 -1.30 -24.84
N PRO A 772 -27.11 -1.78 -25.96
CA PRO A 772 -27.49 -3.18 -26.11
C PRO A 772 -26.31 -4.16 -25.91
N TYR A 773 -25.17 -3.89 -26.53
CA TYR A 773 -23.96 -4.71 -26.37
C TYR A 773 -23.49 -4.73 -24.91
N PHE A 774 -23.37 -3.57 -24.28
CA PHE A 774 -22.92 -3.42 -22.90
C PHE A 774 -23.75 -4.26 -21.91
N ARG A 775 -25.09 -4.21 -22.02
CA ARG A 775 -26.00 -4.97 -21.14
C ARG A 775 -25.91 -6.48 -21.36
N LYS A 776 -25.56 -6.93 -22.57
CA LYS A 776 -25.41 -8.36 -22.89
C LYS A 776 -24.01 -8.89 -22.57
N ALA A 777 -22.97 -8.17 -22.96
CA ALA A 777 -21.58 -8.60 -22.82
C ALA A 777 -21.09 -8.53 -21.35
N THR A 778 -21.71 -7.71 -20.51
CA THR A 778 -21.30 -7.50 -19.11
C THR A 778 -22.39 -7.92 -18.12
N PRO A 779 -22.05 -8.19 -16.84
CA PRO A 779 -23.02 -8.47 -15.78
C PRO A 779 -23.66 -7.19 -15.17
N GLU A 780 -23.73 -6.06 -15.89
CA GLU A 780 -24.15 -4.77 -15.33
C GLU A 780 -25.53 -4.80 -14.66
N LEU A 781 -26.50 -5.50 -15.25
CA LEU A 781 -27.85 -5.61 -14.70
C LEU A 781 -27.84 -6.41 -13.39
N GLU A 782 -27.03 -7.47 -13.35
CA GLU A 782 -26.91 -8.36 -12.19
C GLU A 782 -26.07 -7.73 -11.06
N LEU A 783 -25.24 -6.72 -11.34
CA LEU A 783 -24.55 -5.95 -10.30
C LEU A 783 -25.51 -5.25 -9.34
N ALA A 784 -26.75 -4.95 -9.75
CA ALA A 784 -27.74 -4.35 -8.85
C ALA A 784 -28.26 -5.34 -7.79
N ALA A 785 -28.19 -6.65 -8.06
CA ALA A 785 -28.57 -7.71 -7.12
C ALA A 785 -27.50 -7.94 -6.04
N LEU A 786 -26.28 -7.45 -6.25
CA LEU A 786 -25.27 -7.42 -5.21
C LEU A 786 -25.66 -6.45 -4.10
N ASN A 787 -25.74 -6.95 -2.87
CA ASN A 787 -25.91 -6.14 -1.66
C ASN A 787 -24.60 -5.42 -1.27
N VAL A 788 -23.99 -4.73 -2.23
CA VAL A 788 -22.69 -4.08 -2.10
C VAL A 788 -22.89 -2.59 -1.89
N GLY A 789 -22.46 -2.12 -0.73
CA GLY A 789 -22.66 -0.76 -0.28
C GLY A 789 -24.13 -0.42 0.04
N SER A 790 -24.36 0.71 0.69
CA SER A 790 -25.69 1.25 0.98
C SER A 790 -26.36 1.93 -0.24
N ARG A 791 -25.58 2.27 -1.27
CA ARG A 791 -25.99 3.13 -2.41
C ARG A 791 -26.69 2.37 -3.55
N PRO A 792 -27.61 3.01 -4.32
CA PRO A 792 -28.11 2.46 -5.58
C PRO A 792 -27.08 2.55 -6.73
N ALA A 793 -27.16 1.63 -7.70
CA ALA A 793 -26.23 1.57 -8.84
C ALA A 793 -26.46 2.65 -9.92
N LYS A 794 -27.71 3.11 -10.10
CA LYS A 794 -28.10 4.16 -11.06
C LYS A 794 -28.75 5.33 -10.35
N ARG A 795 -28.59 6.53 -10.91
CA ARG A 795 -29.38 7.71 -10.49
C ARG A 795 -30.82 7.62 -11.01
N ASN A 796 -30.98 7.17 -12.26
CA ASN A 796 -32.28 6.86 -12.85
C ASN A 796 -32.30 5.39 -13.34
N PRO A 797 -33.15 4.52 -12.80
CA PRO A 797 -33.21 3.10 -13.20
C PRO A 797 -33.48 2.87 -14.69
N LYS A 798 -34.15 3.81 -15.38
CA LYS A 798 -34.53 3.69 -16.79
C LYS A 798 -33.55 4.35 -17.78
N GLY A 799 -32.47 4.97 -17.30
CA GLY A 799 -31.55 5.75 -18.13
C GLY A 799 -30.48 4.93 -18.87
N GLY A 800 -29.71 5.62 -19.72
CA GLY A 800 -28.53 5.11 -20.43
C GLY A 800 -27.24 5.14 -19.60
N VAL A 801 -26.07 5.15 -20.26
CA VAL A 801 -24.75 5.17 -19.59
C VAL A 801 -24.56 6.44 -18.74
N GLU A 802 -25.19 7.54 -19.12
CA GLU A 802 -25.17 8.82 -18.41
C GLU A 802 -25.77 8.67 -17.00
N SER A 803 -26.80 7.83 -16.86
CA SER A 803 -27.47 7.55 -15.58
C SER A 803 -26.72 6.55 -14.69
N LEU A 804 -25.75 5.82 -15.28
CA LEU A 804 -24.89 4.88 -14.58
C LEU A 804 -23.76 5.63 -13.87
N ARG A 805 -23.52 5.28 -12.61
CA ARG A 805 -22.41 5.84 -11.83
C ARG A 805 -21.07 5.27 -12.30
N ALA A 806 -19.97 5.99 -12.03
CA ALA A 806 -18.62 5.56 -12.42
C ALA A 806 -18.19 4.21 -11.84
N ILE A 807 -18.61 3.85 -10.62
CA ILE A 807 -18.24 2.58 -9.99
C ILE A 807 -18.86 1.38 -10.74
N PRO A 808 -20.19 1.26 -10.90
CA PRO A 808 -20.80 0.20 -11.71
C PRO A 808 -20.27 0.15 -13.15
N TRP A 809 -19.99 1.30 -13.76
CA TRP A 809 -19.40 1.38 -15.10
C TRP A 809 -18.04 0.70 -15.18
N ILE A 810 -17.10 1.04 -14.30
CA ILE A 810 -15.77 0.41 -14.25
C ILE A 810 -15.89 -1.07 -13.85
N PHE A 811 -16.76 -1.37 -12.90
CA PHE A 811 -16.87 -2.70 -12.33
C PHE A 811 -17.41 -3.72 -13.35
N ALA A 812 -18.44 -3.36 -14.12
CA ALA A 812 -19.01 -4.21 -15.16
C ALA A 812 -17.96 -4.66 -16.20
N TRP A 813 -17.11 -3.75 -16.66
CA TRP A 813 -16.04 -4.06 -17.62
C TRP A 813 -14.82 -4.74 -16.99
N THR A 814 -14.61 -4.58 -15.69
CA THR A 814 -13.57 -5.32 -14.95
C THR A 814 -13.91 -6.80 -14.89
N GLN A 815 -15.20 -7.13 -14.73
CA GLN A 815 -15.68 -8.52 -14.68
C GLN A 815 -15.38 -9.28 -15.97
N THR A 816 -15.57 -8.66 -17.14
CA THR A 816 -15.38 -9.32 -18.45
C THR A 816 -13.93 -9.36 -18.92
N ARG A 817 -12.99 -8.80 -18.14
CA ARG A 817 -11.57 -8.68 -18.49
C ARG A 817 -11.28 -7.85 -19.75
N LEU A 818 -12.27 -7.14 -20.31
CA LEU A 818 -12.06 -6.19 -21.40
C LEU A 818 -11.61 -4.82 -20.90
N GLY A 819 -12.07 -4.40 -19.71
CA GLY A 819 -11.61 -3.16 -19.07
C GLY A 819 -11.78 -1.89 -19.92
N LEU A 820 -12.80 -1.84 -20.79
CA LEU A 820 -13.05 -0.77 -21.76
C LEU A 820 -12.82 0.68 -21.22
N PRO A 821 -13.28 1.05 -20.00
CA PRO A 821 -13.10 2.40 -19.47
C PRO A 821 -11.64 2.80 -19.17
N ALA A 822 -10.72 1.85 -19.21
CA ALA A 822 -9.31 2.08 -18.90
C ALA A 822 -8.50 2.57 -20.10
N TRP A 823 -8.90 2.24 -21.33
CA TRP A 823 -8.03 2.37 -22.50
C TRP A 823 -8.70 2.94 -23.75
N LEU A 824 -10.04 2.95 -23.82
CA LEU A 824 -10.77 3.42 -25.00
C LEU A 824 -10.37 4.86 -25.38
N GLY A 825 -10.04 5.05 -26.66
CA GLY A 825 -9.61 6.33 -27.25
C GLY A 825 -8.10 6.63 -27.13
N ILE A 826 -7.35 5.87 -26.31
CA ILE A 826 -5.91 6.11 -26.11
C ILE A 826 -5.11 5.65 -27.34
N GLY A 827 -5.39 4.44 -27.84
CA GLY A 827 -4.72 3.93 -29.04
C GLY A 827 -4.93 4.83 -30.25
N ASP A 828 -6.16 5.27 -30.48
CA ASP A 828 -6.50 6.18 -31.58
C ASP A 828 -5.73 7.51 -31.49
N ALA A 829 -5.60 8.06 -30.28
CA ALA A 829 -4.86 9.29 -30.05
C ALA A 829 -3.35 9.11 -30.25
N PHE A 830 -2.75 8.04 -29.71
CA PHE A 830 -1.32 7.78 -29.85
C PHE A 830 -0.92 7.48 -31.30
N ALA A 831 -1.73 6.70 -32.02
CA ALA A 831 -1.51 6.41 -33.43
C ALA A 831 -1.58 7.67 -34.33
N ALA A 832 -2.30 8.70 -33.89
CA ALA A 832 -2.45 9.96 -34.63
C ALA A 832 -1.34 10.99 -34.33
N ALA A 833 -0.43 10.72 -33.38
CA ALA A 833 0.63 11.62 -32.96
C ALA A 833 2.03 11.14 -33.40
N ASP A 834 3.04 12.02 -33.27
CA ASP A 834 4.43 11.65 -33.54
C ASP A 834 4.98 10.75 -32.42
N GLY A 835 5.22 9.47 -32.74
CA GLY A 835 5.73 8.49 -31.79
C GLY A 835 7.10 8.86 -31.19
N ALA A 836 7.94 9.63 -31.89
CA ALA A 836 9.21 10.11 -31.34
C ALA A 836 8.98 11.16 -30.24
N GLU A 837 8.04 12.06 -30.45
CA GLU A 837 7.64 13.07 -29.45
C GLU A 837 7.00 12.40 -28.23
N LEU A 838 6.09 11.43 -28.43
CA LEU A 838 5.49 10.68 -27.32
C LEU A 838 6.53 9.93 -26.48
N ARG A 839 7.56 9.35 -27.12
CA ARG A 839 8.65 8.69 -26.40
C ARG A 839 9.47 9.69 -25.59
N ALA A 840 9.78 10.87 -26.15
CA ALA A 840 10.45 11.94 -25.42
C ALA A 840 9.61 12.40 -24.21
N MET A 841 8.30 12.58 -24.38
CA MET A 841 7.39 12.88 -23.26
C MET A 841 7.42 11.76 -22.20
N TYR A 842 7.47 10.49 -22.59
CA TYR A 842 7.54 9.37 -21.64
C TYR A 842 8.88 9.30 -20.88
N GLU A 843 9.98 9.69 -21.50
CA GLU A 843 11.31 9.68 -20.88
C GLU A 843 11.54 10.89 -19.96
N GLU A 844 11.07 12.06 -20.37
CA GLU A 844 11.41 13.34 -19.74
C GLU A 844 10.28 13.95 -18.90
N TRP A 845 8.99 13.58 -19.11
CA TRP A 845 7.87 14.17 -18.38
C TRP A 845 7.25 13.20 -17.35
N PRO A 846 7.49 13.40 -16.03
CA PRO A 846 7.06 12.45 -14.99
C PRO A 846 5.55 12.17 -14.96
N TRP A 847 4.71 13.16 -15.30
CA TRP A 847 3.26 12.99 -15.35
C TRP A 847 2.84 12.05 -16.48
N PHE A 848 3.33 12.30 -17.70
CA PHE A 848 3.01 11.46 -18.85
C PHE A 848 3.53 10.05 -18.64
N LYS A 849 4.76 9.93 -18.15
CA LYS A 849 5.34 8.65 -17.75
C LYS A 849 4.46 7.87 -16.77
N THR A 850 4.05 8.51 -15.68
CA THR A 850 3.22 7.87 -14.64
C THR A 850 1.87 7.42 -15.20
N ASN A 851 1.26 8.19 -16.10
CA ASN A 851 0.00 7.83 -16.74
C ASN A 851 0.16 6.64 -17.71
N VAL A 852 1.23 6.62 -18.52
CA VAL A 852 1.53 5.49 -19.41
C VAL A 852 1.84 4.22 -18.62
N ASP A 853 2.67 4.30 -17.56
CA ASP A 853 2.96 3.16 -16.68
C ASP A 853 1.68 2.64 -15.97
N LEU A 854 0.72 3.52 -15.68
CA LEU A 854 -0.60 3.14 -15.15
C LEU A 854 -1.44 2.42 -16.22
N ILE A 855 -1.49 2.92 -17.45
CA ILE A 855 -2.21 2.25 -18.55
C ILE A 855 -1.62 0.85 -18.77
N GLU A 856 -0.30 0.71 -18.85
CA GLU A 856 0.36 -0.59 -18.96
C GLU A 856 -0.06 -1.56 -17.86
N THR A 857 -0.12 -1.08 -16.61
CA THR A 857 -0.54 -1.89 -15.46
C THR A 857 -1.99 -2.35 -15.59
N LEU A 858 -2.87 -1.52 -16.18
CA LEU A 858 -4.26 -1.89 -16.44
C LEU A 858 -4.35 -2.88 -17.60
N LEU A 859 -3.62 -2.65 -18.70
CA LEU A 859 -3.55 -3.54 -19.86
C LEU A 859 -3.05 -4.94 -19.49
N ALA A 860 -2.06 -5.04 -18.60
CA ALA A 860 -1.51 -6.32 -18.13
C ALA A 860 -2.54 -7.24 -17.43
N LYS A 861 -3.71 -6.71 -17.05
CA LYS A 861 -4.78 -7.47 -16.39
C LYS A 861 -5.89 -7.92 -17.33
N LEU A 862 -5.94 -7.35 -18.53
CA LEU A 862 -6.98 -7.60 -19.50
C LEU A 862 -6.73 -8.95 -20.18
N GLU A 863 -7.82 -9.62 -20.56
CA GLU A 863 -7.75 -10.95 -21.20
C GLU A 863 -8.74 -10.98 -22.37
N PRO A 864 -8.30 -10.64 -23.60
CA PRO A 864 -9.17 -10.57 -24.77
C PRO A 864 -9.89 -11.88 -25.08
N GLU A 865 -9.24 -13.03 -24.84
CA GLU A 865 -9.84 -14.36 -25.06
C GLU A 865 -10.97 -14.65 -24.06
N ILE A 866 -10.88 -14.17 -22.82
CA ILE A 866 -11.99 -14.24 -21.87
C ILE A 866 -13.14 -13.36 -22.37
N ALA A 867 -12.87 -12.10 -22.74
CA ALA A 867 -13.90 -11.20 -23.26
C ALA A 867 -14.61 -11.77 -24.52
N LYS A 868 -13.85 -12.44 -25.40
CA LYS A 868 -14.39 -13.17 -26.56
C LYS A 868 -15.33 -14.29 -26.15
N HIS A 869 -15.06 -14.99 -25.05
CA HIS A 869 -15.97 -16.02 -24.53
C HIS A 869 -17.30 -15.44 -24.01
N TYR A 870 -17.27 -14.29 -23.31
CA TYR A 870 -18.49 -13.58 -22.92
C TYR A 870 -19.35 -13.25 -24.15
N ASP A 871 -18.74 -12.71 -25.20
CA ASP A 871 -19.45 -12.39 -26.44
C ASP A 871 -20.01 -13.62 -27.14
N ALA A 872 -19.21 -14.67 -27.30
CA ALA A 872 -19.61 -15.89 -27.98
C ALA A 872 -20.84 -16.54 -27.33
N VAL A 873 -20.94 -16.49 -26.01
CA VAL A 873 -22.01 -17.15 -25.25
C VAL A 873 -23.22 -16.24 -25.00
N LEU A 874 -22.98 -14.96 -24.65
CA LEU A 874 -24.05 -14.05 -24.19
C LEU A 874 -24.58 -13.14 -25.29
N VAL A 875 -23.78 -12.87 -26.32
CA VAL A 875 -24.13 -11.98 -27.45
C VAL A 875 -24.46 -12.80 -28.71
N GLY A 876 -23.72 -13.90 -28.94
CA GLY A 876 -23.70 -14.70 -30.17
C GLY A 876 -25.00 -15.39 -30.63
N GLY A 877 -26.13 -15.22 -29.92
CA GLY A 877 -27.38 -15.93 -30.15
C GLY A 877 -28.41 -15.30 -31.10
N GLY A 878 -28.03 -14.36 -31.99
CA GLY A 878 -28.98 -13.80 -32.98
C GLY A 878 -28.74 -12.37 -33.48
N GLU A 879 -27.68 -11.69 -33.05
CA GLU A 879 -27.41 -10.29 -33.45
C GLU A 879 -25.98 -10.11 -33.98
N PRO A 880 -25.72 -10.41 -35.28
CA PRO A 880 -24.40 -10.30 -35.89
C PRO A 880 -23.75 -8.91 -35.75
N ARG A 881 -24.55 -7.84 -35.73
CA ARG A 881 -24.09 -6.46 -35.51
C ARG A 881 -23.34 -6.30 -34.17
N LEU A 882 -23.87 -6.90 -33.10
CA LEU A 882 -23.31 -6.79 -31.75
C LEU A 882 -22.05 -7.65 -31.60
N ALA A 883 -22.01 -8.80 -32.27
CA ALA A 883 -20.81 -9.64 -32.32
C ALA A 883 -19.66 -8.92 -33.06
N ALA A 884 -19.96 -8.28 -34.20
CA ALA A 884 -18.99 -7.47 -34.94
C ALA A 884 -18.48 -6.27 -34.12
N LEU A 885 -19.34 -5.66 -33.30
CA LEU A 885 -18.93 -4.64 -32.34
C LEU A 885 -17.90 -5.19 -31.34
N GLY A 886 -18.16 -6.35 -30.75
CA GLY A 886 -17.23 -7.02 -29.85
C GLY A 886 -15.86 -7.31 -30.47
N ASP A 887 -15.83 -7.77 -31.72
CA ASP A 887 -14.58 -7.97 -32.47
C ASP A 887 -13.84 -6.66 -32.71
N ARG A 888 -14.56 -5.60 -33.08
CA ARG A 888 -14.00 -4.24 -33.26
C ARG A 888 -13.35 -3.73 -31.97
N LEU A 889 -13.98 -3.96 -30.81
CA LEU A 889 -13.44 -3.54 -29.51
C LEU A 889 -12.18 -4.32 -29.12
N ARG A 890 -12.15 -5.64 -29.36
CA ARG A 890 -10.92 -6.43 -29.11
C ARG A 890 -9.78 -6.03 -30.04
N GLY A 891 -10.06 -5.71 -31.30
CA GLY A 891 -9.09 -5.14 -32.23
C GLY A 891 -8.54 -3.79 -31.75
N ALA A 892 -9.43 -2.89 -31.29
CA ALA A 892 -9.03 -1.60 -30.73
C ALA A 892 -8.17 -1.73 -29.46
N LEU A 893 -8.43 -2.74 -28.62
CA LEU A 893 -7.59 -3.06 -27.46
C LEU A 893 -6.19 -3.51 -27.88
N ALA A 894 -6.08 -4.39 -28.89
CA ALA A 894 -4.80 -4.83 -29.42
C ALA A 894 -3.99 -3.64 -29.94
N ASN A 895 -4.59 -2.80 -30.80
CA ASN A 895 -3.96 -1.58 -31.30
C ASN A 895 -3.51 -0.65 -30.16
N THR A 896 -4.38 -0.43 -29.16
CA THR A 896 -4.02 0.41 -27.99
C THR A 896 -2.84 -0.16 -27.21
N THR A 897 -2.74 -1.49 -27.11
CA THR A 897 -1.62 -2.15 -26.45
C THR A 897 -0.32 -1.92 -27.22
N ASP A 898 -0.34 -2.09 -28.54
CA ASP A 898 0.82 -1.89 -29.40
C ASP A 898 1.32 -0.43 -29.34
N GLU A 899 0.40 0.54 -29.42
CA GLU A 899 0.76 1.97 -29.34
C GLU A 899 1.35 2.34 -27.98
N VAL A 900 0.78 1.84 -26.88
CA VAL A 900 1.32 2.10 -25.53
C VAL A 900 2.72 1.50 -25.37
N LEU A 901 2.96 0.30 -25.89
CA LEU A 901 4.28 -0.35 -25.85
C LEU A 901 5.30 0.34 -26.76
N ALA A 902 4.86 0.88 -27.91
CA ALA A 902 5.71 1.67 -28.80
C ALA A 902 6.20 2.95 -28.12
N VAL A 903 5.33 3.60 -27.34
CA VAL A 903 5.68 4.79 -26.54
C VAL A 903 6.64 4.42 -25.40
N SER A 904 6.36 3.34 -24.66
CA SER A 904 7.15 2.99 -23.49
C SER A 904 8.45 2.23 -23.79
N GLY A 905 8.60 1.70 -25.00
CA GLY A 905 9.75 0.94 -25.47
C GLY A 905 9.86 -0.47 -24.89
N ARG A 906 8.76 -1.05 -24.43
CA ARG A 906 8.73 -2.38 -23.77
C ARG A 906 8.25 -3.50 -24.70
N GLY A 907 8.59 -4.74 -24.36
CA GLY A 907 8.13 -5.92 -25.11
C GLY A 907 6.79 -6.47 -24.64
N ALA A 908 6.39 -6.20 -23.40
CA ALA A 908 5.10 -6.61 -22.85
C ALA A 908 4.53 -5.59 -21.83
N PRO A 909 3.20 -5.53 -21.66
CA PRO A 909 2.58 -4.65 -20.67
C PRO A 909 3.10 -4.92 -19.26
N ALA A 910 3.50 -3.86 -18.56
CA ALA A 910 4.02 -3.91 -17.20
C ALA A 910 5.23 -4.84 -16.99
N GLU A 911 6.02 -5.12 -18.04
CA GLU A 911 7.24 -5.94 -17.98
C GLU A 911 8.21 -5.48 -16.87
N GLY A 912 8.27 -4.17 -16.59
CA GLY A 912 9.07 -3.62 -15.49
C GLY A 912 8.41 -3.68 -14.11
N ASN A 913 7.44 -4.57 -13.88
CA ASN A 913 6.76 -4.78 -12.61
C ASN A 913 6.73 -6.27 -12.24
N GLU A 914 7.85 -6.80 -11.77
CA GLU A 914 7.99 -8.23 -11.51
C GLU A 914 7.01 -8.76 -10.46
N LEU A 915 6.73 -8.00 -9.40
CA LEU A 915 5.76 -8.37 -8.37
C LEU A 915 4.35 -8.52 -8.94
N LEU A 916 3.92 -7.56 -9.78
CA LEU A 916 2.64 -7.67 -10.48
C LEU A 916 2.59 -8.90 -11.36
N MET A 917 3.61 -9.12 -12.19
CA MET A 917 3.64 -10.25 -13.10
C MET A 917 3.62 -11.59 -12.35
N ARG A 918 4.35 -11.69 -11.22
CA ARG A 918 4.34 -12.88 -10.35
C ARG A 918 2.95 -13.10 -9.72
N ALA A 919 2.32 -12.05 -9.20
CA ALA A 919 0.99 -12.13 -8.62
C ALA A 919 -0.08 -12.52 -9.66
N LEU A 920 -0.06 -11.90 -10.85
CA LEU A 920 -0.96 -12.22 -11.96
C LEU A 920 -0.78 -13.67 -12.41
N LYS A 921 0.46 -14.14 -12.59
CA LYS A 921 0.76 -15.53 -12.95
C LYS A 921 0.15 -16.54 -11.96
N LEU A 922 0.12 -16.20 -10.68
CA LEU A 922 -0.45 -17.06 -9.64
C LEU A 922 -1.99 -16.98 -9.57
N ARG A 923 -2.54 -15.76 -9.62
CA ARG A 923 -3.97 -15.49 -9.43
C ARG A 923 -4.80 -15.84 -10.66
N ASN A 924 -4.29 -15.51 -11.84
CA ASN A 924 -5.10 -15.54 -13.04
C ASN A 924 -5.72 -16.92 -13.33
N PRO A 925 -5.02 -18.07 -13.22
CA PRO A 925 -5.65 -19.38 -13.41
C PRO A 925 -6.89 -19.62 -12.55
N TYR A 926 -6.99 -18.98 -11.39
CA TYR A 926 -8.18 -19.06 -10.54
C TYR A 926 -9.27 -18.09 -11.00
N VAL A 927 -8.90 -16.87 -11.41
CA VAL A 927 -9.83 -15.86 -11.94
C VAL A 927 -10.45 -16.33 -13.27
N ASP A 928 -9.68 -16.98 -14.12
CA ASP A 928 -10.12 -17.45 -15.43
C ASP A 928 -11.24 -18.49 -15.31
N VAL A 929 -11.14 -19.40 -14.34
CA VAL A 929 -12.20 -20.37 -14.05
C VAL A 929 -13.45 -19.66 -13.55
N LEU A 930 -13.31 -18.66 -12.68
CA LEU A 930 -14.45 -17.85 -12.22
C LEU A 930 -15.11 -17.08 -13.37
N ASN A 931 -14.35 -16.60 -14.34
CA ASN A 931 -14.89 -15.96 -15.54
C ASN A 931 -15.74 -16.93 -16.37
N VAL A 932 -15.26 -18.15 -16.61
CA VAL A 932 -16.03 -19.17 -17.34
C VAL A 932 -17.29 -19.60 -16.56
N LEU A 933 -17.17 -19.78 -15.24
CA LEU A 933 -18.33 -20.05 -14.37
C LEU A 933 -19.35 -18.91 -14.44
N GLN A 934 -18.89 -17.65 -14.40
CA GLN A 934 -19.76 -16.47 -14.48
C GLN A 934 -20.54 -16.43 -15.80
N VAL A 935 -19.87 -16.68 -16.93
CA VAL A 935 -20.53 -16.70 -18.25
C VAL A 935 -21.64 -17.75 -18.30
N GLU A 936 -21.36 -18.95 -17.79
CA GLU A 936 -22.36 -20.02 -17.76
C GLU A 936 -23.54 -19.71 -16.82
N CYS A 937 -23.27 -19.11 -15.66
CA CYS A 937 -24.34 -18.66 -14.75
C CYS A 937 -25.22 -17.59 -15.40
N LEU A 938 -24.61 -16.56 -16.02
CA LEU A 938 -25.34 -15.51 -16.73
C LEU A 938 -26.19 -16.08 -17.87
N ARG A 939 -25.64 -17.02 -18.65
CA ARG A 939 -26.37 -17.67 -19.75
C ARG A 939 -27.62 -18.39 -19.24
N ARG A 940 -27.52 -19.12 -18.12
CA ARG A 940 -28.65 -19.86 -17.54
C ARG A 940 -29.68 -18.92 -16.90
N ILE A 941 -29.22 -17.93 -16.13
CA ILE A 941 -30.10 -16.96 -15.46
C ILE A 941 -30.90 -16.16 -16.48
N ARG A 942 -30.26 -15.67 -17.55
CA ARG A 942 -30.93 -14.88 -18.60
C ARG A 942 -31.83 -15.70 -19.53
N ALA A 943 -31.74 -17.02 -19.48
CA ALA A 943 -32.60 -17.93 -20.23
C ALA A 943 -33.82 -18.40 -19.42
N ALA A 944 -33.86 -18.14 -18.11
CA ALA A 944 -34.98 -18.48 -17.24
C ALA A 944 -36.10 -17.42 -17.34
N ASP A 945 -37.37 -17.83 -17.23
CA ASP A 945 -38.52 -16.91 -17.25
C ASP A 945 -38.71 -16.18 -15.90
N ASP A 946 -38.84 -14.86 -15.94
CA ASP A 946 -38.89 -13.94 -14.78
C ASP A 946 -40.15 -14.08 -13.87
N GLY A 947 -41.03 -15.05 -14.14
CA GLY A 947 -42.39 -15.14 -13.56
C GLY A 947 -42.63 -16.23 -12.50
N GLU A 948 -41.72 -17.19 -12.32
CA GLU A 948 -41.90 -18.31 -11.39
C GLU A 948 -41.14 -18.11 -10.06
N ALA A 949 -41.64 -18.75 -8.99
CA ALA A 949 -40.91 -18.77 -7.72
C ALA A 949 -39.57 -19.50 -7.91
N LYS A 950 -38.46 -18.86 -7.53
CA LYS A 950 -37.12 -19.44 -7.63
C LYS A 950 -37.06 -20.72 -6.79
N ASP A 951 -36.79 -21.84 -7.46
CA ASP A 951 -36.47 -23.09 -6.79
C ASP A 951 -35.02 -23.05 -6.24
N ASP A 952 -34.62 -24.11 -5.53
CA ASP A 952 -33.30 -24.20 -4.92
C ASP A 952 -32.18 -24.12 -5.98
N ASP A 953 -32.42 -24.63 -7.19
CA ASP A 953 -31.47 -24.59 -8.32
C ASP A 953 -31.29 -23.15 -8.85
N ALA A 954 -32.36 -22.36 -8.94
CA ALA A 954 -32.30 -20.95 -9.32
C ALA A 954 -31.58 -20.11 -8.26
N LEU A 955 -31.81 -20.38 -6.98
CA LEU A 955 -31.08 -19.72 -5.88
C LEU A 955 -29.58 -20.06 -5.89
N ASP A 956 -29.24 -21.31 -6.18
CA ASP A 956 -27.84 -21.74 -6.29
C ASP A 956 -27.12 -21.12 -7.48
N LEU A 957 -27.82 -20.89 -8.60
CA LEU A 957 -27.28 -20.15 -9.75
C LEU A 957 -27.02 -18.68 -9.42
N ASP A 958 -27.96 -18.02 -8.74
CA ASP A 958 -27.76 -16.64 -8.28
C ASP A 958 -26.54 -16.55 -7.35
N ASP A 959 -26.46 -17.44 -6.37
CA ASP A 959 -25.34 -17.48 -5.44
C ASP A 959 -24.01 -17.72 -6.16
N ALA A 960 -23.97 -18.68 -7.08
CA ALA A 960 -22.79 -18.96 -7.91
C ALA A 960 -22.34 -17.72 -8.69
N LEU A 961 -23.27 -17.00 -9.32
CA LEU A 961 -22.99 -15.76 -10.04
C LEU A 961 -22.38 -14.69 -9.11
N LEU A 962 -23.02 -14.44 -7.97
CA LEU A 962 -22.56 -13.42 -7.02
C LEU A 962 -21.18 -13.79 -6.44
N ILE A 963 -20.93 -15.06 -6.15
CA ILE A 963 -19.61 -15.55 -5.70
C ILE A 963 -18.55 -15.34 -6.79
N CYS A 964 -18.87 -15.61 -8.05
CA CYS A 964 -17.96 -15.35 -9.17
C CYS A 964 -17.63 -13.86 -9.28
N ILE A 965 -18.64 -12.98 -9.20
CA ILE A 965 -18.42 -11.53 -9.25
C ILE A 965 -17.44 -11.08 -8.15
N ASN A 966 -17.57 -11.64 -6.95
CA ASN A 966 -16.72 -11.32 -5.80
C ASN A 966 -15.30 -11.83 -5.99
N GLY A 967 -15.16 -13.08 -6.42
CA GLY A 967 -13.86 -13.70 -6.63
C GLY A 967 -13.08 -13.01 -7.74
N ILE A 968 -13.73 -12.64 -8.85
CA ILE A 968 -13.10 -11.86 -9.94
C ILE A 968 -12.67 -10.49 -9.43
N ALA A 969 -13.54 -9.78 -8.70
CA ALA A 969 -13.19 -8.48 -8.12
C ALA A 969 -11.97 -8.55 -7.19
N ALA A 970 -11.90 -9.58 -6.33
CA ALA A 970 -10.77 -9.82 -5.44
C ALA A 970 -9.48 -10.21 -6.20
N GLY A 971 -9.60 -10.95 -7.29
CA GLY A 971 -8.47 -11.34 -8.14
C GLY A 971 -7.89 -10.19 -8.96
N MET A 972 -8.73 -9.24 -9.37
CA MET A 972 -8.38 -8.10 -10.21
C MET A 972 -7.72 -6.92 -9.46
N GLN A 973 -7.50 -7.03 -8.15
CA GLN A 973 -6.84 -5.98 -7.35
C GLN A 973 -5.37 -5.77 -7.76
N ASN A 974 -4.81 -4.57 -7.51
CA ASN A 974 -3.41 -4.26 -7.77
C ASN A 974 -2.50 -4.82 -6.66
N PRO A 975 -1.51 -5.68 -6.96
CA PRO A 975 -0.37 -5.89 -6.08
C PRO A 975 0.55 -4.65 -6.08
N PRO A 976 1.33 -4.41 -5.01
CA PRO A 976 2.32 -3.33 -4.98
C PRO A 976 3.50 -3.62 -5.93
N ARG A 977 4.12 -2.57 -6.47
CA ARG A 977 5.23 -2.64 -7.44
C ARG A 977 6.58 -2.36 -6.79
N GLU A 978 7.67 -2.88 -7.35
CA GLU A 978 9.05 -2.64 -6.87
C GLU A 978 9.64 -1.29 -7.34
N PRO A 979 10.55 -0.68 -6.57
CA PRO A 979 11.39 0.41 -7.07
C PRO A 979 12.42 -0.10 -8.10
N ARG A 980 12.60 0.63 -9.21
CA ARG A 980 13.61 0.32 -10.24
C ARG A 980 15.02 0.74 -9.82
N ARG A 981 16.01 -0.04 -10.27
CA ARG A 981 17.44 0.31 -10.29
C ARG A 981 17.71 1.52 -11.21
N PRO A 982 18.62 2.45 -10.86
CA PRO A 982 19.12 3.43 -11.81
C PRO A 982 19.98 2.77 -12.92
N PRO A 983 20.08 3.36 -14.12
CA PRO A 983 20.94 2.85 -15.18
C PRO A 983 22.41 2.90 -14.75
N SER A 984 23.17 1.83 -15.01
CA SER A 984 24.62 1.85 -14.84
C SER A 984 25.28 2.71 -15.93
N PRO A 985 26.32 3.50 -15.60
CA PRO A 985 27.11 4.19 -16.62
C PRO A 985 27.82 3.18 -17.52
N ALA A 986 27.88 3.48 -18.83
CA ALA A 986 28.44 2.60 -19.85
C ALA A 986 29.95 2.31 -19.61
N PRO A 987 30.43 1.09 -19.87
CA PRO A 987 31.84 0.74 -19.67
C PRO A 987 32.72 1.30 -20.81
N PRO A 988 33.97 1.71 -20.51
CA PRO A 988 34.91 2.13 -21.54
C PRO A 988 35.49 0.96 -22.35
N SER A 989 35.79 1.23 -23.62
CA SER A 989 36.30 0.31 -24.66
C SER A 989 37.67 -0.33 -24.31
N PRO A 990 37.97 -1.58 -24.73
CA PRO A 990 39.15 -2.32 -24.28
C PRO A 990 40.42 -1.98 -25.07
N ALA A 991 41.54 -1.81 -24.35
CA ALA A 991 42.89 -1.75 -24.92
C ALA A 991 43.51 -3.16 -25.03
N ALA A 992 44.45 -3.30 -25.98
CA ALA A 992 45.14 -4.53 -26.42
C ALA A 992 45.95 -5.27 -25.31
N PRO A 993 46.28 -6.57 -25.48
CA PRO A 993 46.73 -7.43 -24.39
C PRO A 993 48.26 -7.35 -24.15
N PRO A 994 48.73 -7.32 -22.89
CA PRO A 994 50.16 -7.41 -22.58
C PRO A 994 50.62 -8.84 -22.22
N ALA A 995 51.93 -9.05 -22.35
CA ALA A 995 52.68 -10.31 -22.22
C ALA A 995 52.40 -11.16 -20.96
N LEU A 996 52.43 -12.49 -21.08
CA LEU A 996 52.26 -13.44 -19.98
C LEU A 996 53.27 -13.16 -18.84
N ARG A 997 52.76 -12.71 -17.69
CA ARG A 997 53.48 -12.62 -16.42
C ARG A 997 52.82 -13.59 -15.44
N ALA A 998 53.56 -14.56 -14.90
CA ALA A 998 53.03 -15.46 -13.87
C ALA A 998 52.51 -14.64 -12.67
N GLU A 999 51.33 -14.99 -12.15
CA GLU A 999 50.72 -14.33 -10.99
C GLU A 999 51.16 -15.04 -9.71
N VAL A 1000 51.81 -14.29 -8.82
CA VAL A 1000 52.32 -14.79 -7.54
C VAL A 1000 51.51 -14.21 -6.38
N GLY A 1001 51.07 -15.08 -5.49
CA GLY A 1001 50.53 -14.72 -4.17
C GLY A 1001 51.39 -15.26 -3.04
N VAL A 1002 51.26 -14.66 -1.86
CA VAL A 1002 52.03 -15.03 -0.66
C VAL A 1002 51.06 -15.31 0.49
N ALA A 1003 51.32 -16.38 1.23
CA ALA A 1003 50.57 -16.70 2.44
C ALA A 1003 50.94 -15.74 3.57
N ALA A 1004 49.95 -15.29 4.34
CA ALA A 1004 50.13 -14.36 5.44
C ALA A 1004 49.50 -14.88 6.73
N ALA A 1005 50.26 -14.80 7.82
CA ALA A 1005 49.77 -15.04 9.17
C ALA A 1005 49.37 -13.71 9.84
N GLY A 1006 48.08 -13.57 10.13
CA GLY A 1006 47.54 -12.43 10.87
C GLY A 1006 47.49 -11.09 10.09
N PRO A 1007 46.93 -10.03 10.69
CA PRO A 1007 46.60 -8.79 9.99
C PRO A 1007 47.83 -8.00 9.54
N ALA A 1008 48.90 -8.02 10.35
CA ALA A 1008 50.15 -7.33 10.05
C ALA A 1008 50.89 -7.99 8.86
N GLY A 1009 50.92 -9.32 8.81
CA GLY A 1009 51.47 -10.06 7.67
C GLY A 1009 50.67 -9.82 6.40
N ALA A 1010 49.33 -9.85 6.48
CA ALA A 1010 48.47 -9.61 5.33
C ALA A 1010 48.68 -8.21 4.73
N LEU A 1011 48.83 -7.20 5.59
CA LEU A 1011 49.15 -5.84 5.17
C LEU A 1011 50.56 -5.71 4.56
N ALA A 1012 51.55 -6.41 5.12
CA ALA A 1012 52.91 -6.42 4.59
C ALA A 1012 52.96 -7.03 3.18
N VAL A 1013 52.33 -8.20 2.99
CA VAL A 1013 52.25 -8.87 1.68
C VAL A 1013 51.50 -8.01 0.66
N ALA A 1014 50.37 -7.41 1.05
CA ALA A 1014 49.59 -6.54 0.16
C ALA A 1014 50.41 -5.33 -0.33
N ARG A 1015 51.27 -4.76 0.54
CA ARG A 1015 52.16 -3.64 0.19
C ARG A 1015 53.40 -4.09 -0.59
N GLY A 1016 53.81 -5.35 -0.45
CA GLY A 1016 54.93 -5.96 -1.17
C GLY A 1016 54.66 -6.28 -2.65
N GLY A 1017 53.48 -5.93 -3.18
CA GLY A 1017 53.17 -6.08 -4.60
C GLY A 1017 52.65 -7.46 -5.02
N ALA A 1018 52.32 -8.34 -4.07
CA ALA A 1018 51.69 -9.62 -4.37
C ALA A 1018 50.33 -9.42 -5.07
N ARG A 1019 50.01 -10.27 -6.05
CA ARG A 1019 48.75 -10.17 -6.80
C ARG A 1019 47.54 -10.55 -5.95
N PHE A 1020 47.74 -11.52 -5.07
CA PHE A 1020 46.77 -11.94 -4.07
C PHE A 1020 47.47 -12.33 -2.77
N VAL A 1021 46.74 -12.23 -1.66
CA VAL A 1021 47.20 -12.62 -0.32
C VAL A 1021 46.42 -13.84 0.13
N GLU A 1022 47.10 -14.93 0.48
CA GLU A 1022 46.45 -16.07 1.11
C GLU A 1022 46.36 -15.85 2.62
N VAL A 1023 45.15 -15.73 3.15
CA VAL A 1023 44.89 -15.50 4.57
C VAL A 1023 44.55 -16.82 5.25
N ARG A 1024 45.36 -17.20 6.24
CA ARG A 1024 45.09 -18.34 7.13
C ARG A 1024 44.68 -17.80 8.49
N ALA A 1025 43.43 -18.01 8.88
CA ALA A 1025 42.89 -17.53 10.15
C ALA A 1025 42.36 -18.68 11.01
N GLU A 1026 42.76 -18.70 12.29
CA GLU A 1026 42.38 -19.77 13.25
C GLU A 1026 41.04 -19.51 13.97
N SER A 1027 40.44 -18.34 13.72
CA SER A 1027 39.13 -17.94 14.25
C SER A 1027 38.45 -16.91 13.34
N ALA A 1028 37.12 -16.85 13.44
CA ALA A 1028 36.30 -15.82 12.79
C ALA A 1028 36.79 -14.39 13.09
N GLY A 1029 37.20 -14.11 14.33
CA GLY A 1029 37.73 -12.78 14.70
C GLY A 1029 39.07 -12.46 14.02
N ALA A 1030 39.97 -13.43 13.92
CA ALA A 1030 41.23 -13.28 13.20
C ALA A 1030 41.01 -13.09 11.69
N LEU A 1031 40.03 -13.80 11.12
CA LEU A 1031 39.65 -13.68 9.72
C LEU A 1031 39.18 -12.26 9.38
N VAL A 1032 38.25 -11.74 10.19
CA VAL A 1032 37.71 -10.38 10.03
C VAL A 1032 38.81 -9.33 10.15
N ALA A 1033 39.74 -9.51 11.10
CA ALA A 1033 40.86 -8.59 11.29
C ALA A 1033 41.82 -8.58 10.09
N CYS A 1034 42.15 -9.75 9.53
CA CYS A 1034 43.02 -9.84 8.35
C CYS A 1034 42.37 -9.22 7.11
N LEU A 1035 41.11 -9.55 6.83
CA LEU A 1035 40.38 -8.99 5.69
C LEU A 1035 40.17 -7.48 5.84
N GLY A 1036 39.90 -7.01 7.07
CA GLY A 1036 39.83 -5.58 7.38
C GLY A 1036 41.15 -4.84 7.13
N ALA A 1037 42.30 -5.45 7.46
CA ALA A 1037 43.61 -4.82 7.30
C ALA A 1037 44.00 -4.57 5.84
N VAL A 1038 43.54 -5.41 4.91
CA VAL A 1038 43.83 -5.28 3.46
C VAL A 1038 42.68 -4.63 2.67
N ARG A 1039 41.56 -4.33 3.33
CA ARG A 1039 40.38 -3.72 2.71
C ARG A 1039 40.73 -2.33 2.16
N GLY A 1040 40.49 -2.13 0.87
CA GLY A 1040 40.77 -0.86 0.19
C GLY A 1040 42.14 -0.78 -0.51
N LEU A 1041 43.01 -1.79 -0.37
CA LEU A 1041 44.30 -1.84 -1.08
C LEU A 1041 44.21 -2.45 -2.49
N GLY A 1042 43.04 -2.94 -2.89
CA GLY A 1042 42.81 -3.50 -4.22
C GLY A 1042 43.49 -4.85 -4.51
N VAL A 1043 44.10 -5.48 -3.49
CA VAL A 1043 44.70 -6.82 -3.60
C VAL A 1043 43.64 -7.91 -3.46
N MET A 1044 43.76 -8.99 -4.24
CA MET A 1044 42.84 -10.13 -4.13
C MET A 1044 43.13 -10.91 -2.84
N THR A 1045 42.10 -11.46 -2.19
CA THR A 1045 42.26 -12.21 -0.93
C THR A 1045 41.78 -13.64 -1.09
N HIS A 1046 42.65 -14.60 -0.78
CA HIS A 1046 42.36 -16.03 -0.80
C HIS A 1046 42.26 -16.53 0.64
N VAL A 1047 41.04 -16.76 1.13
CA VAL A 1047 40.82 -17.13 2.53
C VAL A 1047 40.80 -18.64 2.67
N HIS A 1048 41.78 -19.19 3.39
CA HIS A 1048 41.84 -20.62 3.66
C HIS A 1048 41.09 -20.96 4.96
N LEU A 1049 39.93 -21.59 4.83
CA LEU A 1049 39.04 -21.93 5.94
C LEU A 1049 39.29 -23.35 6.40
N ARG A 1050 40.12 -23.50 7.44
CA ARG A 1050 40.49 -24.81 8.00
C ARG A 1050 39.57 -25.18 9.18
N PRO A 1051 38.77 -26.25 9.07
CA PRO A 1051 37.91 -26.71 10.14
C PRO A 1051 38.70 -27.33 11.31
N ARG A 1052 38.22 -27.11 12.54
CA ARG A 1052 38.82 -27.67 13.77
C ARG A 1052 38.54 -29.18 13.82
N GLY A 1053 39.58 -29.99 13.64
CA GLY A 1053 39.49 -31.46 13.65
C GLY A 1053 39.83 -32.16 12.34
N GLY A 1054 40.20 -31.41 11.29
CA GLY A 1054 40.57 -31.96 9.98
C GLY A 1054 39.44 -31.86 8.96
N TRP A 1055 39.69 -32.36 7.75
CA TRP A 1055 38.79 -32.17 6.60
C TRP A 1055 37.59 -33.12 6.56
N ARG A 1056 37.56 -34.17 7.39
CA ARG A 1056 36.36 -35.02 7.57
C ARG A 1056 35.42 -34.37 8.57
N LEU A 1057 34.28 -33.88 8.10
CA LEU A 1057 33.40 -33.02 8.89
C LEU A 1057 32.24 -33.79 9.50
N SER A 1058 31.99 -33.55 10.80
CA SER A 1058 30.70 -33.89 11.40
C SER A 1058 29.60 -32.95 10.86
N ALA A 1059 28.33 -33.30 11.06
CA ALA A 1059 27.21 -32.43 10.70
C ALA A 1059 27.34 -31.00 11.29
N TRP A 1060 27.88 -30.90 12.51
CA TRP A 1060 28.18 -29.62 13.15
C TRP A 1060 29.38 -28.90 12.51
N GLY A 1061 30.44 -29.64 12.15
CA GLY A 1061 31.59 -29.10 11.42
C GLY A 1061 31.23 -28.56 10.03
N ALA A 1062 30.34 -29.25 9.31
CA ALA A 1062 29.81 -28.77 8.04
C ALA A 1062 28.95 -27.52 8.20
N ALA A 1063 28.13 -27.44 9.26
CA ALA A 1063 27.37 -26.22 9.57
C ALA A 1063 28.28 -25.04 9.94
N ALA A 1064 29.34 -25.28 10.71
CA ALA A 1064 30.33 -24.26 11.05
C ALA A 1064 31.09 -23.75 9.80
N LEU A 1065 31.51 -24.67 8.92
CA LEU A 1065 32.19 -24.29 7.67
C LEU A 1065 31.30 -23.44 6.76
N ARG A 1066 29.98 -23.71 6.70
CA ARG A 1066 29.03 -22.84 5.97
C ARG A 1066 28.99 -21.42 6.53
N VAL A 1067 29.01 -21.29 7.85
CA VAL A 1067 29.05 -19.98 8.53
C VAL A 1067 30.36 -19.26 8.21
N ASP A 1068 31.49 -19.97 8.25
CA ASP A 1068 32.80 -19.40 7.96
C ASP A 1068 32.94 -18.97 6.49
N VAL A 1069 32.39 -19.73 5.54
CA VAL A 1069 32.32 -19.35 4.11
C VAL A 1069 31.48 -18.08 3.94
N ALA A 1070 30.31 -18.02 4.60
CA ALA A 1070 29.46 -16.84 4.56
C ALA A 1070 30.16 -15.60 5.15
N LEU A 1071 30.91 -15.78 6.24
CA LEU A 1071 31.67 -14.72 6.89
C LEU A 1071 32.83 -14.23 6.00
N ALA A 1072 33.61 -15.14 5.42
CA ALA A 1072 34.67 -14.78 4.48
C ALA A 1072 34.12 -13.96 3.31
N ARG A 1073 32.99 -14.38 2.74
CA ARG A 1073 32.29 -13.65 1.68
C ARG A 1073 31.83 -12.26 2.12
N GLN A 1074 31.19 -12.15 3.28
CA GLN A 1074 30.69 -10.87 3.81
C GLN A 1074 31.82 -9.85 4.00
N HIS A 1075 33.02 -10.31 4.34
CA HIS A 1075 34.19 -9.47 4.54
C HIS A 1075 35.05 -9.28 3.27
N GLY A 1076 34.52 -9.63 2.10
CA GLY A 1076 35.12 -9.29 0.80
C GLY A 1076 36.22 -10.23 0.34
N ALA A 1077 36.22 -11.50 0.79
CA ALA A 1077 37.12 -12.51 0.27
C ALA A 1077 36.95 -12.66 -1.26
N SER A 1078 38.06 -12.63 -2.00
CA SER A 1078 38.03 -12.82 -3.46
C SER A 1078 37.88 -14.30 -3.83
N THR A 1079 38.56 -15.16 -3.07
CA THR A 1079 38.52 -16.62 -3.19
C THR A 1079 38.41 -17.23 -1.80
N VAL A 1080 37.57 -18.26 -1.64
CA VAL A 1080 37.46 -19.07 -0.42
C VAL A 1080 38.02 -20.45 -0.70
N VAL A 1081 38.97 -20.89 0.11
CA VAL A 1081 39.66 -22.17 -0.04
C VAL A 1081 39.16 -23.15 1.02
N VAL A 1082 38.57 -24.26 0.58
CA VAL A 1082 37.96 -25.31 1.41
C VAL A 1082 38.44 -26.69 0.94
N GLY A 1083 38.05 -27.76 1.63
CA GLY A 1083 38.39 -29.11 1.18
C GLY A 1083 37.71 -30.21 1.98
N PRO A 1084 36.37 -30.16 2.17
CA PRO A 1084 35.69 -31.18 2.96
C PRO A 1084 35.84 -32.55 2.32
N LEU A 1085 36.13 -33.55 3.16
CA LEU A 1085 36.22 -34.96 2.79
C LEU A 1085 35.04 -35.72 3.38
N ASP A 1086 34.52 -36.68 2.63
CA ASP A 1086 33.53 -37.65 3.08
C ASP A 1086 34.16 -38.67 4.07
N ASP A 1087 33.31 -39.55 4.62
CA ASP A 1087 33.74 -40.58 5.57
C ASP A 1087 34.78 -41.55 4.98
N CYS A 1088 34.80 -41.70 3.65
CA CYS A 1088 35.74 -42.53 2.90
C CYS A 1088 37.06 -41.81 2.61
N GLY A 1089 37.14 -40.49 2.85
CA GLY A 1089 38.33 -39.67 2.61
C GLY A 1089 38.42 -39.09 1.20
N PHE A 1090 37.34 -39.09 0.42
CA PHE A 1090 37.24 -38.42 -0.88
C PHE A 1090 36.61 -37.04 -0.72
N LEU A 1091 36.79 -36.15 -1.70
CA LEU A 1091 36.12 -34.84 -1.69
C LEU A 1091 34.60 -35.02 -1.67
N ASP A 1092 33.94 -34.41 -0.68
CA ASP A 1092 32.48 -34.42 -0.56
C ASP A 1092 31.88 -33.45 -1.59
N LEU A 1093 31.73 -33.93 -2.84
CA LEU A 1093 31.26 -33.12 -3.97
C LEU A 1093 29.90 -32.43 -3.73
N PRO A 1094 28.89 -33.09 -3.13
CA PRO A 1094 27.65 -32.41 -2.74
C PRO A 1094 27.88 -31.23 -1.82
N LEU A 1095 28.69 -31.40 -0.76
CA LEU A 1095 28.98 -30.30 0.16
C LEU A 1095 29.85 -29.23 -0.51
N VAL A 1096 30.81 -29.60 -1.36
CA VAL A 1096 31.61 -28.65 -2.14
C VAL A 1096 30.71 -27.81 -3.05
N ALA A 1097 29.73 -28.40 -3.73
CA ALA A 1097 28.78 -27.69 -4.59
C ALA A 1097 27.93 -26.69 -3.79
N GLU A 1098 27.46 -27.11 -2.62
CA GLU A 1098 26.72 -26.24 -1.71
C GLU A 1098 27.58 -25.07 -1.21
N LEU A 1099 28.83 -25.33 -0.81
CA LEU A 1099 29.76 -24.30 -0.37
C LEU A 1099 30.16 -23.36 -1.51
N ALA A 1100 30.27 -23.88 -2.75
CA ALA A 1100 30.52 -23.08 -3.94
C ALA A 1100 29.38 -22.11 -4.22
N GLU A 1101 28.13 -22.57 -4.17
CA GLU A 1101 26.94 -21.71 -4.26
C GLU A 1101 26.93 -20.66 -3.14
N ALA A 1102 27.22 -21.06 -1.91
CA ALA A 1102 27.23 -20.17 -0.74
C ALA A 1102 28.32 -19.09 -0.82
N ALA A 1103 29.48 -19.40 -1.41
CA ALA A 1103 30.60 -18.47 -1.54
C ALA A 1103 30.36 -17.40 -2.61
N ARG A 1104 29.51 -17.63 -3.62
CA ARG A 1104 29.31 -16.68 -4.73
C ARG A 1104 28.90 -15.29 -4.22
N PRO A 1105 29.50 -14.20 -4.75
CA PRO A 1105 30.32 -14.15 -5.96
C PRO A 1105 31.81 -14.48 -5.78
N ALA A 1106 32.28 -14.80 -4.56
CA ALA A 1106 33.66 -15.21 -4.35
C ALA A 1106 33.95 -16.52 -5.11
N ARG A 1107 35.19 -16.66 -5.57
CA ARG A 1107 35.66 -17.92 -6.18
C ARG A 1107 35.83 -18.99 -5.12
N VAL A 1108 35.69 -20.26 -5.49
CA VAL A 1108 35.98 -21.37 -4.59
C VAL A 1108 37.15 -22.17 -5.09
N ALA A 1109 38.08 -22.45 -4.19
CA ALA A 1109 39.21 -23.30 -4.46
C ALA A 1109 39.27 -24.50 -3.50
N ILE A 1110 39.82 -25.61 -3.98
CA ILE A 1110 40.09 -26.77 -3.13
C ILE A 1110 41.52 -26.72 -2.59
N CYS A 1111 41.67 -26.95 -1.28
CA CYS A 1111 42.96 -26.94 -0.61
C CYS A 1111 43.82 -28.14 -1.02
N ARG A 1112 45.13 -27.96 -0.91
CA ARG A 1112 46.12 -28.99 -1.26
C ARG A 1112 45.93 -30.27 -0.45
N GLU A 1113 45.67 -30.16 0.84
CA GLU A 1113 45.61 -31.31 1.75
C GLU A 1113 44.47 -32.29 1.42
N SER A 1114 43.40 -31.81 0.78
CA SER A 1114 42.28 -32.64 0.33
C SER A 1114 42.45 -33.05 -1.14
N PHE A 1115 42.98 -32.16 -1.99
CA PHE A 1115 43.14 -32.42 -3.41
C PHE A 1115 44.29 -33.38 -3.73
N ASP A 1116 45.50 -33.12 -3.22
CA ASP A 1116 46.69 -33.95 -3.47
C ASP A 1116 46.58 -35.34 -2.78
N ALA A 1117 45.69 -35.49 -1.80
CA ALA A 1117 45.42 -36.76 -1.14
C ALA A 1117 44.42 -37.64 -1.92
N SER A 1118 43.80 -37.12 -2.98
CA SER A 1118 42.86 -37.87 -3.82
C SER A 1118 43.60 -38.95 -4.64
N PRO A 1119 43.06 -40.17 -4.77
CA PRO A 1119 43.72 -41.26 -5.53
C PRO A 1119 43.93 -40.98 -7.02
N ASP A 1120 43.13 -40.07 -7.62
CA ASP A 1120 43.27 -39.60 -9.01
C ASP A 1120 42.85 -38.12 -9.14
N PRO A 1121 43.75 -37.17 -8.86
CA PRO A 1121 43.42 -35.75 -8.84
C PRO A 1121 43.11 -35.18 -10.24
N ALA A 1122 43.64 -35.78 -11.32
CA ALA A 1122 43.44 -35.29 -12.68
C ALA A 1122 42.03 -35.62 -13.20
N HIS A 1123 41.51 -36.82 -12.91
CA HIS A 1123 40.15 -37.22 -13.30
C HIS A 1123 39.07 -36.46 -12.50
N GLY A 1124 39.39 -36.03 -11.28
CA GLY A 1124 38.47 -35.28 -10.39
C GLY A 1124 38.17 -33.83 -10.80
N LEU A 1125 39.00 -33.21 -11.65
CA LEU A 1125 38.88 -31.78 -11.98
C LEU A 1125 37.57 -31.41 -12.69
N ARG A 1126 37.06 -32.27 -13.60
CA ARG A 1126 35.77 -32.02 -14.27
C ARG A 1126 34.59 -32.11 -13.31
N ALA A 1127 34.65 -33.03 -12.33
CA ALA A 1127 33.63 -33.15 -11.31
C ALA A 1127 33.63 -31.92 -10.39
N LEU A 1128 34.82 -31.40 -10.05
CA LEU A 1128 34.96 -30.16 -9.29
C LEU A 1128 34.47 -28.94 -10.07
N ALA A 1129 34.77 -28.85 -11.37
CA ALA A 1129 34.23 -27.79 -12.23
C ALA A 1129 32.69 -27.77 -12.24
N ASN A 1130 32.07 -28.96 -12.37
CA ASN A 1130 30.62 -29.12 -12.32
C ASN A 1130 30.04 -28.78 -10.94
N ALA A 1131 30.82 -29.00 -9.87
CA ALA A 1131 30.48 -28.57 -8.51
C ALA A 1131 30.75 -27.06 -8.28
N GLY A 1132 31.11 -26.29 -9.30
CA GLY A 1132 31.30 -24.84 -9.20
C GLY A 1132 32.64 -24.42 -8.60
N VAL A 1133 33.65 -25.30 -8.57
CA VAL A 1133 35.01 -24.98 -8.15
C VAL A 1133 35.76 -24.27 -9.28
N ASP A 1134 36.44 -23.17 -8.93
CA ASP A 1134 37.18 -22.35 -9.90
C ASP A 1134 38.69 -22.64 -9.90
N ALA A 1135 39.23 -23.14 -8.79
CA ALA A 1135 40.65 -23.43 -8.67
C ALA A 1135 40.97 -24.60 -7.72
N VAL A 1136 42.17 -25.16 -7.83
CA VAL A 1136 42.70 -26.15 -6.90
C VAL A 1136 44.13 -25.80 -6.51
N TYR A 1137 44.49 -26.04 -5.27
CA TYR A 1137 45.86 -25.91 -4.79
C TYR A 1137 46.56 -27.25 -4.90
N SER A 1138 47.73 -27.30 -5.53
CA SER A 1138 48.50 -28.53 -5.68
C SER A 1138 49.99 -28.29 -5.68
N SER A 1139 50.73 -29.32 -5.32
CA SER A 1139 52.19 -29.41 -5.45
C SER A 1139 52.63 -30.57 -6.36
N GLY A 1140 51.67 -31.24 -7.01
CA GLY A 1140 51.90 -32.51 -7.69
C GLY A 1140 52.06 -33.69 -6.73
N GLY A 1141 51.50 -33.60 -5.52
CA GLY A 1141 51.61 -34.67 -4.50
C GLY A 1141 52.95 -34.73 -3.77
N ALA A 1142 53.89 -33.82 -4.06
CA ALA A 1142 55.24 -33.82 -3.48
C ALA A 1142 55.40 -32.81 -2.33
N ALA A 1143 56.41 -32.99 -1.48
CA ALA A 1143 56.64 -32.08 -0.35
C ALA A 1143 56.92 -30.62 -0.81
N ARG A 1144 57.61 -30.45 -1.95
CA ARG A 1144 57.84 -29.17 -2.63
C ARG A 1144 57.40 -29.28 -4.08
N ALA A 1145 56.89 -28.20 -4.67
CA ALA A 1145 56.36 -28.20 -6.04
C ALA A 1145 57.39 -28.63 -7.09
N ARG A 1146 58.67 -28.28 -6.90
CA ARG A 1146 59.77 -28.67 -7.80
C ARG A 1146 59.92 -30.19 -7.96
N ASP A 1147 59.65 -30.94 -6.88
CA ASP A 1147 59.80 -32.39 -6.85
C ASP A 1147 58.56 -33.09 -7.45
N GLY A 1148 57.46 -32.35 -7.66
CA GLY A 1148 56.21 -32.81 -8.26
C GLY A 1148 55.95 -32.24 -9.66
N ALA A 1149 56.98 -31.68 -10.33
CA ALA A 1149 56.83 -30.92 -11.58
C ALA A 1149 56.16 -31.72 -12.71
N ASP A 1150 56.47 -33.01 -12.89
CA ASP A 1150 55.85 -33.83 -13.94
C ASP A 1150 54.35 -34.08 -13.69
N ALA A 1151 53.97 -34.28 -12.42
CA ALA A 1151 52.57 -34.40 -12.02
C ALA A 1151 51.83 -33.07 -12.18
N LEU A 1152 52.47 -31.95 -11.80
CA LEU A 1152 51.92 -30.60 -11.98
C LEU A 1152 51.69 -30.27 -13.46
N ARG A 1153 52.63 -30.62 -14.36
CA ARG A 1153 52.45 -30.43 -15.81
C ARG A 1153 51.17 -31.12 -16.30
N THR A 1154 50.95 -32.35 -15.86
CA THR A 1154 49.77 -33.13 -16.23
C THR A 1154 48.48 -32.50 -15.65
N LEU A 1155 48.52 -32.06 -14.39
CA LEU A 1155 47.39 -31.40 -13.72
C LEU A 1155 47.03 -30.05 -14.33
N VAL A 1156 48.02 -29.23 -14.71
CA VAL A 1156 47.80 -27.93 -15.36
C VAL A 1156 47.12 -28.12 -16.71
N ALA A 1157 47.55 -29.11 -17.51
CA ALA A 1157 46.90 -29.44 -18.77
C ALA A 1157 45.44 -29.88 -18.56
N ALA A 1158 45.18 -30.79 -17.61
CA ALA A 1158 43.84 -31.25 -17.28
C ALA A 1158 42.95 -30.13 -16.71
N GLY A 1159 43.51 -29.23 -15.90
CA GLY A 1159 42.81 -28.07 -15.33
C GLY A 1159 42.39 -27.06 -16.40
N ASN A 1160 43.27 -26.80 -17.38
CA ASN A 1160 42.94 -25.95 -18.52
C ASN A 1160 41.79 -26.53 -19.36
N GLU A 1161 41.75 -27.84 -19.57
CA GLU A 1161 40.62 -28.50 -20.23
C GLU A 1161 39.32 -28.42 -19.42
N ALA A 1162 39.41 -28.59 -18.10
CA ALA A 1162 38.26 -28.53 -17.19
C ALA A 1162 37.82 -27.10 -16.82
N ARG A 1163 38.58 -26.07 -17.24
CA ARG A 1163 38.42 -24.66 -16.83
C ARG A 1163 38.54 -24.44 -15.31
N VAL A 1164 39.42 -25.21 -14.66
CA VAL A 1164 39.76 -25.07 -13.24
C VAL A 1164 41.22 -24.66 -13.12
N ALA A 1165 41.51 -23.53 -12.48
CA ALA A 1165 42.88 -23.03 -12.35
C ALA A 1165 43.69 -23.88 -11.35
N VAL A 1166 44.91 -24.26 -11.71
CA VAL A 1166 45.82 -24.96 -10.80
C VAL A 1166 46.76 -23.93 -10.16
N MET A 1167 46.60 -23.74 -8.86
CA MET A 1167 47.41 -22.87 -8.02
C MET A 1167 48.58 -23.69 -7.46
N VAL A 1168 49.79 -23.47 -7.98
CA VAL A 1168 50.98 -24.23 -7.56
C VAL A 1168 51.48 -23.69 -6.22
N CYS A 1169 51.49 -24.53 -5.19
CA CYS A 1169 51.83 -24.15 -3.80
C CYS A 1169 53.03 -24.95 -3.25
N ARG A 1170 53.59 -24.54 -2.10
CA ARG A 1170 54.91 -25.00 -1.60
C ARG A 1170 56.06 -24.64 -2.56
N VAL A 1171 56.08 -23.40 -3.00
CA VAL A 1171 57.04 -22.88 -3.97
C VAL A 1171 57.96 -21.89 -3.24
N ALA A 1172 59.28 -22.07 -3.36
CA ALA A 1172 60.22 -21.02 -2.97
C ALA A 1172 60.32 -20.00 -4.10
N ALA A 1173 60.61 -18.73 -3.81
CA ALA A 1173 60.62 -17.66 -4.81
C ALA A 1173 61.53 -18.00 -6.02
N ASP A 1174 62.72 -18.58 -5.76
CA ASP A 1174 63.68 -18.96 -6.79
C ASP A 1174 63.22 -20.15 -7.66
N ASP A 1175 62.25 -20.93 -7.19
CA ASP A 1175 61.71 -22.09 -7.92
C ASP A 1175 60.60 -21.69 -8.93
N VAL A 1176 60.09 -20.44 -8.91
CA VAL A 1176 59.00 -20.01 -9.79
C VAL A 1176 59.37 -20.05 -11.28
N PRO A 1177 60.47 -19.42 -11.77
CA PRO A 1177 60.82 -19.46 -13.19
C PRO A 1177 61.01 -20.89 -13.75
N PRO A 1178 61.79 -21.79 -13.12
CA PRO A 1178 61.94 -23.15 -13.65
C PRO A 1178 60.65 -23.97 -13.59
N LEU A 1179 59.74 -23.70 -12.64
CA LEU A 1179 58.43 -24.35 -12.60
C LEU A 1179 57.46 -23.83 -13.66
N VAL A 1180 57.50 -22.55 -14.02
CA VAL A 1180 56.74 -21.99 -15.16
C VAL A 1180 57.14 -22.74 -16.43
N ASP A 1181 58.44 -22.84 -16.70
CA ASP A 1181 58.96 -23.51 -17.89
C ASP A 1181 58.66 -25.02 -17.88
N ALA A 1182 58.77 -25.66 -16.72
CA ALA A 1182 58.57 -27.11 -16.60
C ALA A 1182 57.10 -27.53 -16.57
N THR A 1183 56.16 -26.69 -16.16
CA THR A 1183 54.76 -27.10 -15.93
C THR A 1183 53.74 -26.33 -16.77
N GLY A 1184 54.10 -25.16 -17.28
CA GLY A 1184 53.18 -24.23 -17.92
C GLY A 1184 52.18 -23.57 -16.96
N ALA A 1185 52.37 -23.71 -15.64
CA ALA A 1185 51.50 -23.09 -14.66
C ALA A 1185 51.65 -21.56 -14.66
N PHE A 1186 50.54 -20.88 -14.39
CA PHE A 1186 50.48 -19.41 -14.37
C PHE A 1186 50.31 -18.82 -12.96
N PHE A 1187 49.76 -19.58 -12.02
CA PHE A 1187 49.45 -19.11 -10.67
C PHE A 1187 50.32 -19.83 -9.63
N PHE A 1188 51.08 -19.06 -8.84
CA PHE A 1188 52.00 -19.59 -7.82
C PHE A 1188 51.69 -19.00 -6.45
N VAL A 1189 51.85 -19.81 -5.42
CA VAL A 1189 51.66 -19.46 -4.02
C VAL A 1189 52.96 -19.76 -3.27
N LEU A 1190 53.63 -18.70 -2.83
CA LEU A 1190 54.87 -18.81 -2.06
C LEU A 1190 54.55 -19.14 -0.60
N ASP A 1191 55.30 -20.08 -0.04
CA ASP A 1191 55.23 -20.42 1.39
C ASP A 1191 56.03 -19.40 2.21
N ASP A 1192 55.43 -18.93 3.30
CA ASP A 1192 56.07 -18.05 4.28
C ASP A 1192 56.86 -18.93 5.29
N ASP A 1193 58.11 -19.26 4.96
CA ASP A 1193 59.05 -19.81 5.95
C ASP A 1193 59.48 -18.65 6.87
N ALA A 1194 58.93 -18.68 8.09
CA ALA A 1194 59.10 -17.67 9.13
C ALA A 1194 60.56 -17.24 9.38
N GLU A 1195 60.70 -15.98 9.82
CA GLU A 1195 61.87 -15.30 10.43
C GLU A 1195 62.83 -14.49 9.54
N GLY A 1196 62.58 -14.31 8.25
CA GLY A 1196 63.39 -13.41 7.42
C GLY A 1196 62.52 -12.62 6.45
N GLY A 1197 62.28 -11.34 6.75
CA GLY A 1197 61.38 -10.48 5.99
C GLY A 1197 61.61 -10.56 4.47
N VAL A 1198 60.61 -11.02 3.75
CA VAL A 1198 60.52 -10.80 2.30
C VAL A 1198 59.90 -9.42 2.10
N ALA A 1199 60.76 -8.40 2.23
CA ALA A 1199 60.62 -7.14 1.53
C ALA A 1199 61.50 -7.26 0.28
N GLY A 1200 60.85 -7.41 -0.88
CA GLY A 1200 61.49 -7.53 -2.19
C GLY A 1200 60.46 -7.78 -3.27
#